data_AF-A0A6F8VHU7-F1
#
_entry.id   AF-A0A6F8VHU7-F1
#
_cell.length_a   1.000
_cell.length_b   1.000
_cell.length_c   1.000
_cell.angle_alpha   90.00
_cell.angle_beta   90.00
_cell.angle_gamma   90.00
#
_symmetry.space_group_name_H-M   'P 1'
#
loop_
_entity.id
_entity.type
_entity.pdbx_description
1 polymer ?
#
loop_
_entity_poly.entity_id
_entity_poly.type
_entity_poly.pdbx_seq_one_letter_code
_entity_poly.pdbx_strand_id
1 'polypeptide(L)'
;MANFDVFNGDADGICALHQLRLAEPRDSVLVTGVKRDIALLRNVSATAGDRVTALDISLDKNRDALLSLLAQGAEVTYVDHHFAGDIPAHPALRAVIDTAPGTCTSLLVDGMLAGRYRAWAVAAAFGDNQAESALRAAAPLNLSEVQLTALRELGECLNYNAYGDSVEDLHFHPAELYRQLHGYADPFRFMSEAPAFATLKRGYNADMGMVHALVPPWVYPGGAVYLLPNLPWARRVSGVFGNHLAQIEASLAHAVLTHKPDGGYVVSVRAPLDNPGGADELCRQFESGGGRKSAAGINHLPESEVERFLALFSSAFMGVRPSCLSELISPYGGELVNLMAEGARRDALLHEAATLPALTLNPRQLCDLELLLNGALSPLRGYMCRADYQGVVTDMRLADGSFWPMPIVLDVTETLAPGSRVVLRDSGGSALAVLTVDESWPADKVLEARQVYGTDLADHPGMAFLHSLGSHYAGGLVEGLNLPHRADFTALRLSPGTLRERFARAGRSRVVAFQPHHIMHRAQFEFTRHCAAENDAGLLIQAFADELPEPQYFTRMRCYQALLPYYPAGLAELSLLPLASRPAGVRAVLWQAIVARNYGCSHFIIGGDAGAGEMRRGSDALAPGQILPLAEHFAAIGVEAIVFPRMVYAPDLAQYLPEEYLPAGQASAVLSAQDLRQRLDDGREDIPHWASFPEVVAELHKLRPMRMQRGFTVFFTGLSGAGKTTLSQALDLKLMELTGRPVTLLDGDVVRTLLSSGLSFSKADRDLNIRRMGFIAGEITRHGGITICAPIAPYRETRQAVRDMISEWGGFFEVHVSTSLEVCEARDPKGLYAKARAGIIKEFTGVSDPYEAPHNPEVSINTGDVGVEEAVARIVHTLQAAGYLA
;
A
#
# COMPACT_ATOMS: atom_id res chain seq x y z
N MET A 1 -24.65 -8.11 57.45
CA MET A 1 -25.10 -8.58 56.14
C MET A 1 -24.30 -7.85 55.09
N ALA A 2 -23.08 -8.33 54.84
CA ALA A 2 -22.24 -7.92 53.75
C ALA A 2 -22.67 -8.64 52.46
N ASN A 3 -22.47 -7.99 51.31
CA ASN A 3 -22.60 -8.62 50.01
C ASN A 3 -21.20 -8.79 49.41
N PHE A 4 -20.94 -9.96 48.85
CA PHE A 4 -19.72 -10.26 48.09
C PHE A 4 -20.11 -10.58 46.65
N ASP A 5 -19.50 -9.89 45.69
CA ASP A 5 -19.64 -10.20 44.28
C ASP A 5 -18.31 -10.77 43.78
N VAL A 6 -18.32 -12.05 43.45
CA VAL A 6 -17.17 -12.83 43.00
C VAL A 6 -17.36 -13.11 41.52
N PHE A 7 -16.48 -12.61 40.67
CA PHE A 7 -16.67 -12.70 39.22
C PHE A 7 -15.34 -12.77 38.48
N ASN A 8 -15.33 -13.47 37.35
CA ASN A 8 -14.20 -13.44 36.43
C ASN A 8 -14.04 -12.03 35.84
N GLY A 9 -12.81 -11.56 35.67
CA GLY A 9 -12.52 -10.21 35.20
C GLY A 9 -12.74 -9.98 33.70
N ASP A 10 -13.24 -10.97 32.98
CA ASP A 10 -13.50 -10.90 31.55
C ASP A 10 -14.88 -10.31 31.20
N ALA A 11 -15.19 -10.28 29.91
CA ALA A 11 -16.43 -9.70 29.43
C ALA A 11 -17.68 -10.42 29.95
N ASP A 12 -17.62 -11.74 30.16
CA ASP A 12 -18.76 -12.52 30.61
C ASP A 12 -19.06 -12.25 32.07
N GLY A 13 -18.04 -12.36 32.94
CA GLY A 13 -18.17 -12.07 34.37
C GLY A 13 -18.56 -10.62 34.67
N ILE A 14 -17.89 -9.64 34.05
CA ILE A 14 -18.16 -8.21 34.26
C ILE A 14 -19.59 -7.84 33.83
N CYS A 15 -20.01 -8.24 32.62
CA CYS A 15 -21.33 -7.90 32.11
C CYS A 15 -22.44 -8.65 32.85
N ALA A 16 -22.23 -9.89 33.27
CA ALA A 16 -23.17 -10.63 34.11
C ALA A 16 -23.42 -9.90 35.43
N LEU A 17 -22.34 -9.47 36.11
CA LEU A 17 -22.47 -8.72 37.36
C LEU A 17 -23.19 -7.39 37.14
N HIS A 18 -22.82 -6.67 36.09
CA HIS A 18 -23.38 -5.36 35.78
C HIS A 18 -24.88 -5.43 35.53
N GLN A 19 -25.34 -6.40 34.74
CA GLN A 19 -26.76 -6.64 34.51
C GLN A 19 -27.51 -6.91 35.83
N LEU A 20 -26.96 -7.77 36.71
CA LEU A 20 -27.57 -8.06 38.00
C LEU A 20 -27.64 -6.82 38.91
N ARG A 21 -26.59 -6.00 38.93
CA ARG A 21 -26.51 -4.81 39.81
C ARG A 21 -27.29 -3.61 39.26
N LEU A 22 -27.54 -3.55 37.95
CA LEU A 22 -28.53 -2.63 37.37
C LEU A 22 -29.96 -3.04 37.78
N ALA A 23 -30.27 -4.33 37.79
CA ALA A 23 -31.59 -4.84 38.19
C ALA A 23 -31.81 -4.75 39.70
N GLU A 24 -30.77 -5.03 40.47
CA GLU A 24 -30.76 -5.04 41.93
C GLU A 24 -29.49 -4.35 42.47
N PRO A 25 -29.53 -3.01 42.59
CA PRO A 25 -28.43 -2.22 43.10
C PRO A 25 -28.08 -2.62 44.53
N ARG A 26 -26.79 -2.90 44.76
CA ARG A 26 -26.25 -3.28 46.08
C ARG A 26 -24.80 -2.84 46.18
N ASP A 27 -24.39 -2.41 47.36
CA ASP A 27 -22.98 -2.26 47.71
C ASP A 27 -22.41 -3.63 48.07
N SER A 28 -21.29 -3.98 47.43
CA SER A 28 -20.64 -5.27 47.58
C SER A 28 -19.11 -5.14 47.59
N VAL A 29 -18.47 -6.10 48.26
CA VAL A 29 -17.04 -6.33 48.14
C VAL A 29 -16.80 -7.10 46.85
N LEU A 30 -16.06 -6.47 45.92
CA LEU A 30 -15.71 -7.07 44.62
C LEU A 30 -14.49 -7.98 44.78
N VAL A 31 -14.65 -9.25 44.41
CA VAL A 31 -13.58 -10.25 44.39
C VAL A 31 -13.42 -10.75 42.96
N THR A 32 -12.32 -10.37 42.31
CA THR A 32 -12.11 -10.62 40.88
C THR A 32 -10.62 -10.63 40.54
N GLY A 33 -10.24 -11.17 39.38
CA GLY A 33 -8.87 -11.32 38.92
C GLY A 33 -8.78 -11.43 37.40
N VAL A 34 -7.61 -11.76 36.88
CA VAL A 34 -7.39 -12.04 35.45
C VAL A 34 -8.24 -13.23 34.97
N LYS A 35 -8.41 -13.41 33.65
CA LYS A 35 -9.27 -14.46 33.07
C LYS A 35 -8.96 -15.89 33.58
N ARG A 36 -7.70 -16.15 33.92
CA ARG A 36 -7.22 -17.46 34.39
C ARG A 36 -7.30 -17.66 35.90
N ASP A 37 -7.59 -16.61 36.67
CA ASP A 37 -7.81 -16.73 38.12
C ASP A 37 -9.24 -17.26 38.36
N ILE A 38 -9.39 -18.57 38.26
CA ILE A 38 -10.69 -19.24 38.31
C ILE A 38 -11.08 -19.70 39.73
N ALA A 39 -10.19 -19.60 40.71
CA ALA A 39 -10.38 -20.07 42.09
C ALA A 39 -10.62 -18.89 43.05
N LEU A 40 -11.47 -17.94 42.66
CA LEU A 40 -11.67 -16.67 43.35
C LEU A 40 -12.48 -16.79 44.65
N LEU A 41 -13.32 -17.82 44.77
CA LEU A 41 -14.25 -17.94 45.91
C LEU A 41 -13.53 -18.14 47.25
N ARG A 42 -12.31 -18.70 47.22
CA ARG A 42 -11.44 -18.87 48.41
C ARG A 42 -11.04 -17.56 49.07
N ASN A 43 -11.15 -16.44 48.35
CA ASN A 43 -10.80 -15.11 48.84
C ASN A 43 -11.97 -14.42 49.57
N VAL A 44 -13.12 -15.11 49.71
CA VAL A 44 -14.29 -14.59 50.43
C VAL A 44 -14.27 -15.03 51.88
N SER A 45 -14.44 -14.07 52.79
CA SER A 45 -14.65 -14.32 54.22
C SER A 45 -16.06 -13.85 54.61
N ALA A 46 -17.06 -14.74 54.48
CA ALA A 46 -18.45 -14.44 54.78
C ALA A 46 -18.89 -15.11 56.10
N THR A 47 -19.91 -14.55 56.74
CA THR A 47 -20.50 -15.10 57.97
C THR A 47 -21.98 -15.39 57.80
N ALA A 48 -22.62 -15.97 58.82
CA ALA A 48 -24.04 -16.31 58.77
C ALA A 48 -24.91 -15.09 58.42
N GLY A 49 -25.71 -15.24 57.36
CA GLY A 49 -26.57 -14.19 56.83
C GLY A 49 -25.92 -13.29 55.79
N ASP A 50 -24.61 -13.36 55.53
CA ASP A 50 -24.01 -12.63 54.40
C ASP A 50 -24.39 -13.25 53.05
N ARG A 51 -24.35 -12.45 51.98
CA ARG A 51 -24.70 -12.89 50.62
C ARG A 51 -23.49 -12.92 49.72
N VAL A 52 -23.33 -14.02 48.99
CA VAL A 52 -22.25 -14.20 48.01
C VAL A 52 -22.87 -14.45 46.64
N THR A 53 -22.49 -13.66 45.64
CA THR A 53 -22.87 -13.85 44.24
C THR A 53 -21.62 -14.29 43.48
N ALA A 54 -21.59 -15.52 42.98
CA ALA A 54 -20.49 -16.06 42.19
C ALA A 54 -20.90 -16.14 40.70
N LEU A 55 -20.09 -15.56 39.82
CA LEU A 55 -20.37 -15.39 38.41
C LEU A 55 -19.16 -15.82 37.56
N ASP A 56 -19.40 -16.65 36.55
CA ASP A 56 -18.41 -17.04 35.55
C ASP A 56 -17.11 -17.67 36.13
N ILE A 57 -17.26 -18.42 37.22
CA ILE A 57 -16.18 -19.18 37.84
C ILE A 57 -16.66 -20.60 38.11
N SER A 58 -15.96 -21.61 37.58
CA SER A 58 -16.36 -23.02 37.73
C SER A 58 -16.66 -23.39 39.18
N LEU A 59 -17.89 -23.87 39.43
CA LEU A 59 -18.29 -24.40 40.74
C LEU A 59 -17.36 -25.55 41.16
N ASP A 60 -16.97 -26.41 40.22
CA ASP A 60 -16.11 -27.55 40.51
C ASP A 60 -14.76 -27.13 41.08
N LYS A 61 -14.15 -26.08 40.48
CA LYS A 61 -12.88 -25.51 40.95
C LYS A 61 -13.00 -24.77 42.28
N ASN A 62 -14.19 -24.30 42.63
CA ASN A 62 -14.47 -23.54 43.85
C ASN A 62 -15.25 -24.34 44.90
N ARG A 63 -15.40 -25.67 44.71
CA ARG A 63 -16.28 -26.52 45.51
C ARG A 63 -16.00 -26.45 47.01
N ASP A 64 -14.73 -26.57 47.41
CA ASP A 64 -14.36 -26.56 48.83
C ASP A 64 -14.65 -25.21 49.47
N ALA A 65 -14.36 -24.11 48.77
CA ALA A 65 -14.70 -22.76 49.22
C ALA A 65 -16.23 -22.57 49.33
N LEU A 66 -16.99 -23.06 48.35
CA LEU A 66 -18.46 -23.00 48.36
C LEU A 66 -19.03 -23.76 49.56
N LEU A 67 -18.61 -25.00 49.79
CA LEU A 67 -19.06 -25.80 50.91
C LEU A 67 -18.71 -25.15 52.25
N SER A 68 -17.54 -24.55 52.36
CA SER A 68 -17.14 -23.78 53.55
C SER A 68 -18.06 -22.58 53.80
N LEU A 69 -18.39 -21.79 52.76
CA LEU A 69 -19.28 -20.63 52.89
C LEU A 69 -20.70 -21.05 53.29
N LEU A 70 -21.23 -22.12 52.70
CA LEU A 70 -22.54 -22.66 53.05
C LEU A 70 -22.57 -23.18 54.50
N ALA A 71 -21.52 -23.87 54.94
CA ALA A 71 -21.39 -24.34 56.31
C ALA A 71 -21.30 -23.19 57.34
N GLN A 72 -20.77 -22.04 56.93
CA GLN A 72 -20.74 -20.81 57.74
C GLN A 72 -22.06 -20.05 57.74
N GLY A 73 -23.07 -20.50 56.98
CA GLY A 73 -24.41 -19.94 56.94
C GLY A 73 -24.58 -18.77 55.96
N ALA A 74 -23.69 -18.63 54.97
CA ALA A 74 -23.84 -17.63 53.91
C ALA A 74 -24.90 -18.07 52.87
N GLU A 75 -25.63 -17.10 52.33
CA GLU A 75 -26.52 -17.29 51.18
C GLU A 75 -25.72 -17.12 49.89
N VAL A 76 -25.67 -18.16 49.04
CA VAL A 76 -24.87 -18.15 47.81
C VAL A 76 -25.77 -18.22 46.58
N THR A 77 -25.66 -17.24 45.70
CA THR A 77 -26.15 -17.32 44.32
C THR A 77 -24.98 -17.63 43.41
N TYR A 78 -25.13 -18.65 42.58
CA TYR A 78 -24.08 -19.14 41.70
C TYR A 78 -24.63 -19.20 40.28
N VAL A 79 -24.07 -18.41 39.35
CA VAL A 79 -24.46 -18.41 37.93
C VAL A 79 -23.21 -18.66 37.10
N ASP A 80 -23.22 -19.72 36.29
CA ASP A 80 -22.03 -20.15 35.55
C ASP A 80 -22.41 -21.04 34.37
N HIS A 81 -21.52 -21.15 33.39
CA HIS A 81 -21.68 -22.03 32.23
C HIS A 81 -20.61 -23.13 32.15
N HIS A 82 -19.63 -23.12 33.05
CA HIS A 82 -18.59 -24.14 33.08
C HIS A 82 -19.07 -25.44 33.72
N PHE A 83 -18.29 -26.51 33.52
CA PHE A 83 -18.54 -27.78 34.20
C PHE A 83 -18.53 -27.58 35.73
N ALA A 84 -19.59 -28.07 36.38
CA ALA A 84 -19.83 -27.89 37.81
C ALA A 84 -19.74 -29.17 38.64
N GLY A 85 -19.58 -30.34 38.00
CA GLY A 85 -19.75 -31.63 38.66
C GLY A 85 -21.11 -31.76 39.35
N ASP A 86 -21.17 -32.51 40.45
CA ASP A 86 -22.39 -32.62 41.26
C ASP A 86 -22.66 -31.31 41.99
N ILE A 87 -23.85 -30.73 41.81
CA ILE A 87 -24.22 -29.48 42.48
C ILE A 87 -24.72 -29.81 43.90
N PRO A 88 -24.15 -29.22 44.97
CA PRO A 88 -24.58 -29.49 46.34
C PRO A 88 -26.06 -29.14 46.58
N ALA A 89 -26.81 -30.04 47.19
CA ALA A 89 -28.17 -29.75 47.63
C ALA A 89 -28.12 -29.00 48.97
N HIS A 90 -28.31 -27.68 48.95
CA HIS A 90 -28.34 -26.85 50.16
C HIS A 90 -29.39 -25.74 50.05
N PRO A 91 -30.20 -25.45 51.09
CA PRO A 91 -31.27 -24.45 51.01
C PRO A 91 -30.77 -23.01 50.82
N ALA A 92 -29.54 -22.73 51.23
CA ALA A 92 -28.89 -21.43 51.03
C ALA A 92 -28.10 -21.32 49.72
N LEU A 93 -28.15 -22.33 48.83
CA LEU A 93 -27.51 -22.28 47.51
C LEU A 93 -28.57 -22.17 46.41
N ARG A 94 -28.49 -21.09 45.62
CA ARG A 94 -29.21 -20.96 44.36
C ARG A 94 -28.20 -21.08 43.21
N ALA A 95 -28.14 -22.25 42.57
CA ALA A 95 -27.29 -22.49 41.41
C ALA A 95 -28.11 -22.41 40.11
N VAL A 96 -27.63 -21.60 39.16
CA VAL A 96 -28.13 -21.50 37.78
C VAL A 96 -26.96 -21.85 36.87
N ILE A 97 -26.88 -23.11 36.45
CA ILE A 97 -25.75 -23.62 35.69
C ILE A 97 -26.26 -24.28 34.41
N ASP A 98 -25.72 -23.85 33.27
CA ASP A 98 -26.01 -24.43 31.97
C ASP A 98 -24.71 -24.56 31.17
N THR A 99 -24.31 -25.80 30.87
CA THR A 99 -23.06 -26.10 30.19
C THR A 99 -23.24 -26.23 28.67
N ALA A 100 -24.36 -25.77 28.12
CA ALA A 100 -24.61 -25.81 26.68
C ALA A 100 -23.54 -25.01 25.91
N PRO A 101 -23.01 -25.51 24.78
CA PRO A 101 -21.91 -24.86 24.04
C PRO A 101 -22.19 -23.44 23.52
N GLY A 102 -23.46 -23.04 23.43
CA GLY A 102 -23.88 -21.73 22.93
C GLY A 102 -24.41 -20.78 24.00
N THR A 103 -24.05 -21.00 25.27
CA THR A 103 -24.43 -20.14 26.38
C THR A 103 -23.20 -19.54 27.07
N CYS A 104 -23.38 -18.40 27.71
CA CYS A 104 -22.41 -17.77 28.59
C CYS A 104 -23.14 -17.24 29.84
N THR A 105 -22.40 -16.96 30.91
CA THR A 105 -22.95 -16.54 32.20
C THR A 105 -23.83 -15.29 32.06
N SER A 106 -23.42 -14.34 31.23
CA SER A 106 -24.13 -13.09 30.96
C SER A 106 -25.45 -13.31 30.20
N LEU A 107 -25.56 -14.34 29.36
CA LEU A 107 -26.82 -14.76 28.72
C LEU A 107 -27.75 -15.47 29.72
N LEU A 108 -27.22 -16.23 30.68
CA LEU A 108 -28.02 -16.81 31.76
C LEU A 108 -28.63 -15.72 32.64
N VAL A 109 -27.83 -14.70 32.98
CA VAL A 109 -28.31 -13.51 33.69
C VAL A 109 -29.35 -12.75 32.88
N ASP A 110 -29.17 -12.55 31.57
CA ASP A 110 -30.18 -11.93 30.70
C ASP A 110 -31.53 -12.65 30.78
N GLY A 111 -31.50 -13.99 30.75
CA GLY A 111 -32.67 -14.85 30.91
C GLY A 111 -33.34 -14.65 32.26
N MET A 112 -32.57 -14.61 33.35
CA MET A 112 -33.08 -14.34 34.71
C MET A 112 -33.74 -12.97 34.83
N LEU A 113 -33.28 -11.99 34.05
CA LEU A 113 -33.77 -10.60 34.05
C LEU A 113 -34.77 -10.31 32.93
N ALA A 114 -35.21 -11.34 32.21
CA ALA A 114 -36.15 -11.26 31.10
C ALA A 114 -35.76 -10.21 30.03
N GLY A 115 -34.48 -10.08 29.73
CA GLY A 115 -34.00 -9.22 28.64
C GLY A 115 -33.81 -7.75 28.96
N ARG A 116 -33.98 -7.32 30.22
CA ARG A 116 -34.01 -5.90 30.59
C ARG A 116 -32.74 -5.12 30.19
N TYR A 117 -31.58 -5.79 30.17
CA TYR A 117 -30.27 -5.19 29.91
C TYR A 117 -29.51 -5.94 28.81
N ARG A 118 -30.24 -6.54 27.86
CA ARG A 118 -29.73 -7.50 26.87
C ARG A 118 -28.56 -7.03 26.04
N ALA A 119 -28.41 -5.72 25.80
CA ALA A 119 -27.27 -5.19 25.06
C ALA A 119 -25.92 -5.51 25.74
N TRP A 120 -25.87 -5.57 27.08
CA TRP A 120 -24.68 -6.02 27.82
C TRP A 120 -24.42 -7.51 27.66
N ALA A 121 -25.48 -8.32 27.60
CA ALA A 121 -25.37 -9.76 27.34
C ALA A 121 -24.88 -10.05 25.91
N VAL A 122 -25.31 -9.25 24.93
CA VAL A 122 -24.81 -9.31 23.55
C VAL A 122 -23.32 -8.95 23.48
N ALA A 123 -22.90 -7.87 24.15
CA ALA A 123 -21.48 -7.50 24.21
C ALA A 123 -20.65 -8.61 24.86
N ALA A 124 -21.12 -9.18 25.97
CA ALA A 124 -20.46 -10.31 26.64
C ALA A 124 -20.30 -11.52 25.71
N ALA A 125 -21.37 -11.93 25.03
CA ALA A 125 -21.34 -13.08 24.12
C ALA A 125 -20.37 -12.86 22.95
N PHE A 126 -20.24 -11.64 22.41
CA PHE A 126 -19.19 -11.33 21.44
C PHE A 126 -17.79 -11.43 22.05
N GLY A 127 -17.60 -10.85 23.24
CA GLY A 127 -16.33 -10.93 23.97
C GLY A 127 -15.88 -12.37 24.21
N ASP A 128 -16.83 -13.27 24.47
CA ASP A 128 -16.59 -14.69 24.72
C ASP A 128 -16.53 -15.55 23.45
N ASN A 129 -16.42 -14.90 22.29
CA ASN A 129 -16.32 -15.51 20.97
C ASN A 129 -17.52 -16.42 20.61
N GLN A 130 -18.72 -16.05 21.07
CA GLN A 130 -19.99 -16.72 20.76
C GLN A 130 -20.86 -15.88 19.82
N ALA A 131 -20.35 -15.60 18.62
CA ALA A 131 -20.98 -14.68 17.66
C ALA A 131 -22.42 -15.06 17.30
N GLU A 132 -22.71 -16.35 17.09
CA GLU A 132 -24.07 -16.81 16.78
C GLU A 132 -25.05 -16.55 17.93
N SER A 133 -24.63 -16.81 19.17
CA SER A 133 -25.42 -16.55 20.37
C SER A 133 -25.63 -15.05 20.57
N ALA A 134 -24.60 -14.24 20.33
CA ALA A 134 -24.68 -12.78 20.39
C ALA A 134 -25.69 -12.24 19.37
N LEU A 135 -25.64 -12.70 18.11
CA LEU A 135 -26.58 -12.29 17.07
C LEU A 135 -28.02 -12.73 17.38
N ARG A 136 -28.20 -13.94 17.91
CA ARG A 136 -29.51 -14.44 18.33
C ARG A 136 -30.09 -13.60 19.47
N ALA A 137 -29.27 -13.26 20.47
CA ALA A 137 -29.67 -12.39 21.57
C ALA A 137 -29.91 -10.95 21.12
N ALA A 138 -29.21 -10.47 20.08
CA ALA A 138 -29.40 -9.12 19.56
C ALA A 138 -30.64 -8.96 18.68
N ALA A 139 -31.17 -10.05 18.11
CA ALA A 139 -32.30 -9.99 17.16
C ALA A 139 -33.52 -9.21 17.69
N PRO A 140 -33.97 -9.35 18.96
CA PRO A 140 -35.09 -8.58 19.50
C PRO A 140 -34.80 -7.08 19.72
N LEU A 141 -33.53 -6.65 19.67
CA LEU A 141 -33.13 -5.27 19.93
C LEU A 141 -33.19 -4.37 18.68
N ASN A 142 -33.37 -4.95 17.48
CA ASN A 142 -33.41 -4.22 16.20
C ASN A 142 -32.23 -3.25 16.00
N LEU A 143 -31.03 -3.67 16.39
CA LEU A 143 -29.82 -2.86 16.29
C LEU A 143 -29.36 -2.72 14.83
N SER A 144 -28.79 -1.56 14.49
CA SER A 144 -28.11 -1.38 13.21
C SER A 144 -26.80 -2.19 13.16
N GLU A 145 -26.27 -2.41 11.95
CA GLU A 145 -24.97 -3.09 11.77
C GLU A 145 -23.82 -2.33 12.47
N VAL A 146 -23.89 -1.00 12.50
CA VAL A 146 -22.94 -0.14 13.23
C VAL A 146 -23.04 -0.39 14.74
N GLN A 147 -24.25 -0.51 15.29
CA GLN A 147 -24.46 -0.80 16.70
C GLN A 147 -24.02 -2.22 17.08
N LEU A 148 -24.28 -3.21 16.22
CA LEU A 148 -23.80 -4.58 16.43
C LEU A 148 -22.28 -4.65 16.44
N THR A 149 -21.63 -3.95 15.50
CA THR A 149 -20.17 -3.82 15.45
C THR A 149 -19.64 -3.15 16.72
N ALA A 150 -20.27 -2.09 17.19
CA ALA A 150 -19.86 -1.41 18.43
C ALA A 150 -19.98 -2.32 19.66
N LEU A 151 -21.06 -3.10 19.80
CA LEU A 151 -21.18 -4.07 20.90
C LEU A 151 -20.15 -5.19 20.82
N ARG A 152 -19.78 -5.62 19.60
CA ARG A 152 -18.68 -6.57 19.39
C ARG A 152 -17.36 -5.99 19.88
N GLU A 153 -17.01 -4.78 19.41
CA GLU A 153 -15.79 -4.09 19.84
C GLU A 153 -15.74 -3.91 21.37
N LEU A 154 -16.86 -3.56 22.00
CA LEU A 154 -16.96 -3.46 23.46
C LEU A 154 -16.65 -4.79 24.13
N GLY A 155 -17.33 -5.86 23.70
CA GLY A 155 -17.11 -7.21 24.23
C GLY A 155 -15.65 -7.65 24.11
N GLU A 156 -15.06 -7.47 22.93
CA GLU A 156 -13.67 -7.81 22.65
C GLU A 156 -12.70 -6.99 23.52
N CYS A 157 -12.93 -5.68 23.68
CA CYS A 157 -12.10 -4.82 24.53
C CYS A 157 -12.18 -5.18 26.02
N LEU A 158 -13.38 -5.52 26.52
CA LEU A 158 -13.57 -5.96 27.91
C LEU A 158 -12.86 -7.31 28.15
N ASN A 159 -13.02 -8.26 27.24
CA ASN A 159 -12.35 -9.56 27.32
C ASN A 159 -10.83 -9.41 27.19
N TYR A 160 -10.36 -8.55 26.29
CA TYR A 160 -8.95 -8.20 26.09
C TYR A 160 -8.29 -7.70 27.38
N ASN A 161 -8.96 -6.83 28.15
CA ASN A 161 -8.42 -6.35 29.42
C ASN A 161 -8.24 -7.45 30.47
N ALA A 162 -8.87 -8.62 30.32
CA ALA A 162 -8.76 -9.70 31.28
C ALA A 162 -7.61 -10.68 30.99
N TYR A 163 -7.01 -10.61 29.80
CA TYR A 163 -5.87 -11.44 29.45
C TYR A 163 -4.59 -10.86 30.05
N GLY A 164 -3.90 -11.67 30.85
CA GLY A 164 -2.64 -11.32 31.51
C GLY A 164 -2.22 -12.47 32.42
N ASP A 165 -0.94 -12.52 32.78
CA ASP A 165 -0.48 -13.47 33.80
C ASP A 165 -0.79 -12.94 35.21
N SER A 166 -0.83 -11.63 35.37
CA SER A 166 -1.22 -10.95 36.61
C SER A 166 -2.00 -9.66 36.34
N VAL A 167 -2.57 -9.06 37.39
CA VAL A 167 -3.37 -7.82 37.27
C VAL A 167 -2.54 -6.62 36.81
N GLU A 168 -1.22 -6.65 37.03
CA GLU A 168 -0.27 -5.63 36.57
C GLU A 168 -0.09 -5.62 35.05
N ASP A 169 -0.44 -6.71 34.36
CA ASP A 169 -0.42 -6.74 32.90
C ASP A 169 -1.61 -6.00 32.29
N LEU A 170 -2.69 -5.78 33.04
CA LEU A 170 -3.95 -5.26 32.52
C LEU A 170 -3.92 -3.72 32.40
N HIS A 171 -4.77 -3.16 31.55
CA HIS A 171 -4.94 -1.70 31.52
C HIS A 171 -5.70 -1.18 32.75
N PHE A 172 -6.65 -1.99 33.23
CA PHE A 172 -7.39 -1.73 34.45
C PHE A 172 -7.48 -2.99 35.28
N HIS A 173 -7.38 -2.84 36.61
CA HIS A 173 -7.80 -3.90 37.51
C HIS A 173 -9.29 -4.20 37.27
N PRO A 174 -9.77 -5.46 37.18
CA PRO A 174 -11.15 -5.74 36.77
C PRO A 174 -12.22 -5.13 37.69
N ALA A 175 -11.96 -5.07 39.00
CA ALA A 175 -12.82 -4.35 39.94
C ALA A 175 -12.91 -2.84 39.67
N GLU A 176 -11.83 -2.21 39.21
CA GLU A 176 -11.84 -0.80 38.84
C GLU A 176 -12.58 -0.60 37.52
N LEU A 177 -12.34 -1.45 36.53
CA LEU A 177 -13.06 -1.44 35.26
C LEU A 177 -14.57 -1.57 35.50
N TYR A 178 -15.00 -2.55 36.29
CA TYR A 178 -16.41 -2.71 36.65
C TYR A 178 -17.01 -1.43 37.28
N ARG A 179 -16.28 -0.75 38.19
CA ARG A 179 -16.77 0.52 38.77
C ARG A 179 -16.96 1.61 37.72
N GLN A 180 -16.15 1.63 36.67
CA GLN A 180 -16.33 2.55 35.53
C GLN A 180 -17.59 2.20 34.72
N LEU A 181 -17.91 0.91 34.55
CA LEU A 181 -19.13 0.47 33.86
C LEU A 181 -20.39 0.71 34.69
N HIS A 182 -20.31 0.58 36.01
CA HIS A 182 -21.46 0.56 36.93
C HIS A 182 -22.39 1.78 36.78
N GLY A 183 -21.85 2.95 36.39
CA GLY A 183 -22.64 4.16 36.14
C GLY A 183 -23.49 4.17 34.86
N TYR A 184 -23.38 3.15 34.01
CA TYR A 184 -23.97 3.16 32.66
C TYR A 184 -24.95 2.01 32.46
N ALA A 185 -26.25 2.30 32.45
CA ALA A 185 -27.26 1.30 32.09
C ALA A 185 -27.18 0.89 30.61
N ASP A 186 -26.80 1.82 29.73
CA ASP A 186 -26.67 1.61 28.29
C ASP A 186 -25.19 1.47 27.87
N PRO A 187 -24.79 0.34 27.23
CA PRO A 187 -23.41 0.16 26.76
C PRO A 187 -22.98 1.18 25.72
N PHE A 188 -23.89 1.71 24.88
CA PHE A 188 -23.53 2.71 23.88
C PHE A 188 -23.09 4.03 24.53
N ARG A 189 -23.72 4.38 25.64
CA ARG A 189 -23.34 5.54 26.45
C ARG A 189 -22.01 5.34 27.16
N PHE A 190 -21.73 4.13 27.67
CA PHE A 190 -20.42 3.81 28.21
C PHE A 190 -19.32 3.99 27.16
N MET A 191 -19.53 3.49 25.95
CA MET A 191 -18.55 3.62 24.86
C MET A 191 -18.30 5.07 24.44
N SER A 192 -19.32 5.93 24.47
CA SER A 192 -19.17 7.33 24.05
C SER A 192 -18.65 8.26 25.15
N GLU A 193 -18.99 7.99 26.42
CA GLU A 193 -18.70 8.92 27.52
C GLU A 193 -17.54 8.47 28.43
N ALA A 194 -17.30 7.17 28.60
CA ALA A 194 -16.34 6.68 29.58
C ALA A 194 -14.91 6.66 29.00
N PRO A 195 -13.92 7.33 29.64
CA PRO A 195 -12.52 7.30 29.21
C PRO A 195 -11.90 5.88 29.22
N ALA A 196 -12.48 4.98 30.03
CA ALA A 196 -12.05 3.59 30.13
C ALA A 196 -12.14 2.87 28.78
N PHE A 197 -13.26 3.01 28.04
CA PHE A 197 -13.42 2.34 26.74
C PHE A 197 -12.42 2.86 25.71
N ALA A 198 -12.21 4.18 25.63
CA ALA A 198 -11.22 4.77 24.74
C ALA A 198 -9.78 4.28 25.06
N THR A 199 -9.47 4.06 26.34
CA THR A 199 -8.18 3.51 26.78
C THR A 199 -8.02 2.06 26.36
N LEU A 200 -9.05 1.23 26.59
CA LEU A 200 -9.06 -0.16 26.15
C LEU A 200 -8.95 -0.29 24.63
N LYS A 201 -9.72 0.49 23.86
CA LYS A 201 -9.70 0.46 22.39
C LYS A 201 -8.35 0.88 21.83
N ARG A 202 -7.72 1.93 22.38
CA ARG A 202 -6.36 2.33 21.98
C ARG A 202 -5.33 1.26 22.32
N GLY A 203 -5.40 0.68 23.52
CA GLY A 203 -4.51 -0.40 23.94
C GLY A 203 -4.64 -1.63 23.05
N TYR A 204 -5.88 -2.07 22.80
CA TYR A 204 -6.21 -3.17 21.90
C TYR A 204 -5.63 -2.94 20.50
N ASN A 205 -5.88 -1.77 19.90
CA ASN A 205 -5.38 -1.45 18.56
C ASN A 205 -3.84 -1.41 18.49
N ALA A 206 -3.18 -0.86 19.52
CA ALA A 206 -1.73 -0.82 19.59
C ALA A 206 -1.13 -2.22 19.70
N ASP A 207 -1.70 -3.06 20.58
CA ASP A 207 -1.23 -4.42 20.82
C ASP A 207 -1.50 -5.34 19.62
N MET A 208 -2.67 -5.20 18.97
CA MET A 208 -2.99 -5.90 17.71
C MET A 208 -2.08 -5.46 16.55
N GLY A 209 -1.73 -4.17 16.47
CA GLY A 209 -0.80 -3.67 15.46
C GLY A 209 0.61 -4.29 15.59
N MET A 210 1.04 -4.61 16.82
CA MET A 210 2.33 -5.29 17.05
C MET A 210 2.32 -6.75 16.58
N VAL A 211 1.23 -7.49 16.77
CA VAL A 211 1.13 -8.88 16.30
C VAL A 211 0.93 -9.01 14.79
N HIS A 212 0.28 -8.05 14.13
CA HIS A 212 0.13 -8.05 12.66
C HIS A 212 1.47 -7.94 11.90
N ALA A 213 2.51 -7.45 12.56
CA ALA A 213 3.86 -7.40 12.00
C ALA A 213 4.68 -8.69 12.23
N LEU A 214 4.17 -9.64 13.01
CA LEU A 214 4.90 -10.86 13.35
C LEU A 214 4.73 -11.94 12.27
N VAL A 215 5.84 -12.59 11.95
CA VAL A 215 5.87 -13.80 11.12
C VAL A 215 5.92 -15.02 12.03
N PRO A 216 5.04 -16.02 11.88
CA PRO A 216 5.08 -17.22 12.70
C PRO A 216 6.39 -17.99 12.45
N PRO A 217 7.18 -18.29 13.49
CA PRO A 217 8.42 -19.05 13.34
C PRO A 217 8.20 -20.49 12.87
N TRP A 218 7.00 -21.05 13.06
CA TRP A 218 6.65 -22.39 12.57
C TRP A 218 5.33 -22.37 11.79
N VAL A 219 5.36 -22.92 10.58
CA VAL A 219 4.22 -23.03 9.68
C VAL A 219 4.11 -24.46 9.17
N TYR A 220 2.90 -25.02 9.25
CA TYR A 220 2.55 -26.35 8.79
C TYR A 220 1.39 -26.28 7.79
N PRO A 221 1.20 -27.30 6.95
CA PRO A 221 0.10 -27.32 5.97
C PRO A 221 -1.32 -27.18 6.56
N GLY A 222 -1.52 -27.48 7.84
CA GLY A 222 -2.82 -27.37 8.53
C GLY A 222 -2.81 -26.41 9.72
N GLY A 223 -1.75 -25.62 9.92
CA GLY A 223 -1.73 -24.61 10.97
C GLY A 223 -0.42 -23.87 11.17
N ALA A 224 -0.46 -22.77 11.92
CA ALA A 224 0.70 -21.93 12.23
C ALA A 224 0.91 -21.78 13.74
N VAL A 225 2.17 -21.60 14.16
CA VAL A 225 2.55 -21.38 15.55
C VAL A 225 3.34 -20.08 15.68
N TYR A 226 2.78 -19.15 16.45
CA TYR A 226 3.32 -17.82 16.73
C TYR A 226 4.07 -17.82 18.05
N LEU A 227 5.12 -17.00 18.13
CA LEU A 227 5.91 -16.79 19.34
C LEU A 227 5.86 -15.32 19.74
N LEU A 228 5.40 -15.04 20.94
CA LEU A 228 5.29 -13.69 21.51
C LEU A 228 6.30 -13.49 22.65
N PRO A 229 6.86 -12.27 22.78
CA PRO A 229 7.87 -11.96 23.80
C PRO A 229 7.27 -11.90 25.21
N ASN A 230 8.14 -11.90 26.22
CA ASN A 230 7.79 -11.71 27.63
C ASN A 230 7.50 -10.22 27.92
N LEU A 231 6.41 -9.68 27.36
CA LEU A 231 5.99 -8.30 27.57
C LEU A 231 4.49 -8.25 27.95
N PRO A 232 4.05 -7.27 28.76
CA PRO A 232 2.65 -7.17 29.18
C PRO A 232 1.67 -7.17 28.00
N TRP A 233 1.99 -6.46 26.93
CA TRP A 233 1.16 -6.40 25.72
C TRP A 233 0.97 -7.76 25.05
N ALA A 234 2.04 -8.57 25.01
CA ALA A 234 2.03 -9.89 24.40
C ALA A 234 1.17 -10.87 25.19
N ARG A 235 1.15 -10.73 26.53
CA ARG A 235 0.29 -11.52 27.41
C ARG A 235 -1.18 -11.13 27.28
N ARG A 236 -1.48 -9.84 27.13
CA ARG A 236 -2.85 -9.35 26.87
C ARG A 236 -3.41 -9.82 25.53
N VAL A 237 -2.62 -9.71 24.46
CA VAL A 237 -3.13 -9.93 23.10
C VAL A 237 -3.24 -11.41 22.73
N SER A 238 -2.50 -12.31 23.39
CA SER A 238 -2.36 -13.73 23.01
C SER A 238 -3.68 -14.45 22.71
N GLY A 239 -4.67 -14.33 23.60
CA GLY A 239 -5.96 -14.98 23.44
C GLY A 239 -6.80 -14.39 22.30
N VAL A 240 -6.81 -13.07 22.18
CA VAL A 240 -7.58 -12.36 21.15
C VAL A 240 -6.94 -12.48 19.77
N PHE A 241 -5.61 -12.46 19.71
CA PHE A 241 -4.86 -12.71 18.49
C PHE A 241 -5.15 -14.12 17.94
N GLY A 242 -5.17 -15.14 18.79
CA GLY A 242 -5.58 -16.49 18.38
C GLY A 242 -6.99 -16.53 17.78
N ASN A 243 -7.96 -15.84 18.39
CA ASN A 243 -9.32 -15.73 17.85
C ASN A 243 -9.34 -15.02 16.49
N HIS A 244 -8.59 -13.92 16.37
CA HIS A 244 -8.49 -13.15 15.14
C HIS A 244 -7.88 -13.98 14.00
N LEU A 245 -6.79 -14.71 14.27
CA LEU A 245 -6.16 -15.64 13.32
C LEU A 245 -7.16 -16.68 12.80
N ALA A 246 -7.93 -17.31 13.70
CA ALA A 246 -8.95 -18.29 13.31
C ALA A 246 -10.06 -17.69 12.43
N GLN A 247 -10.36 -16.40 12.55
CA GLN A 247 -11.35 -15.73 11.71
C GLN A 247 -10.82 -15.38 10.32
N ILE A 248 -9.55 -14.93 10.22
CA ILE A 248 -8.95 -14.54 8.93
C ILE A 248 -8.42 -15.74 8.13
N GLU A 249 -8.04 -16.82 8.82
CA GLU A 249 -7.53 -18.07 8.25
C GLU A 249 -8.34 -19.26 8.79
N ALA A 250 -9.63 -19.31 8.44
CA ALA A 250 -10.62 -20.27 8.93
C ALA A 250 -10.28 -21.75 8.71
N SER A 251 -9.43 -22.04 7.72
CA SER A 251 -9.02 -23.41 7.38
C SER A 251 -7.78 -23.89 8.14
N LEU A 252 -7.13 -23.03 8.93
CA LEU A 252 -5.88 -23.33 9.64
C LEU A 252 -6.07 -23.39 11.15
N ALA A 253 -5.34 -24.30 11.79
CA ALA A 253 -5.16 -24.29 13.23
C ALA A 253 -4.11 -23.23 13.61
N HIS A 254 -4.27 -22.58 14.75
CA HIS A 254 -3.34 -21.55 15.22
C HIS A 254 -2.90 -21.84 16.64
N ALA A 255 -1.60 -21.80 16.91
CA ALA A 255 -1.08 -21.76 18.27
C ALA A 255 -0.30 -20.48 18.52
N VAL A 256 -0.45 -19.90 19.71
CA VAL A 256 0.27 -18.70 20.15
C VAL A 256 1.00 -19.05 21.45
N LEU A 257 2.33 -19.06 21.40
CA LEU A 257 3.22 -19.26 22.55
C LEU A 257 3.66 -17.90 23.07
N THR A 258 3.31 -17.57 24.30
CA THR A 258 3.74 -16.33 24.95
C THR A 258 4.74 -16.65 26.06
N HIS A 259 5.93 -16.04 26.03
CA HIS A 259 6.92 -16.24 27.09
C HIS A 259 6.41 -15.74 28.46
N LYS A 260 6.68 -16.52 29.51
CA LYS A 260 6.37 -16.15 30.89
C LYS A 260 7.57 -15.54 31.62
N PRO A 261 7.34 -14.68 32.64
CA PRO A 261 8.41 -14.15 33.50
C PRO A 261 9.18 -15.20 34.30
N ASP A 262 8.54 -16.31 34.66
CA ASP A 262 9.10 -17.41 35.46
C ASP A 262 9.73 -18.53 34.61
N GLY A 263 9.86 -18.32 33.30
CA GLY A 263 10.37 -19.30 32.33
C GLY A 263 9.25 -20.11 31.64
N GLY A 264 9.57 -20.67 30.47
CA GLY A 264 8.59 -21.40 29.66
C GLY A 264 7.52 -20.51 29.01
N TYR A 265 6.40 -21.12 28.62
CA TYR A 265 5.38 -20.50 27.78
C TYR A 265 3.96 -20.71 28.29
N VAL A 266 3.11 -19.72 28.04
CA VAL A 266 1.67 -19.90 27.96
C VAL A 266 1.32 -20.24 26.51
N VAL A 267 0.45 -21.24 26.30
CA VAL A 267 0.00 -21.63 24.96
C VAL A 267 -1.48 -21.38 24.80
N SER A 268 -1.88 -20.78 23.69
CA SER A 268 -3.27 -20.66 23.23
C SER A 268 -3.41 -21.36 21.89
N VAL A 269 -4.34 -22.30 21.74
CA VAL A 269 -4.60 -23.06 20.51
C VAL A 269 -6.02 -22.78 20.02
N ARG A 270 -6.18 -22.58 18.71
CA ARG A 270 -7.45 -22.56 17.99
C ARG A 270 -7.43 -23.61 16.89
N ALA A 271 -8.48 -24.43 16.83
CA ALA A 271 -8.70 -25.33 15.72
C ALA A 271 -9.24 -24.55 14.50
N PRO A 272 -9.15 -25.12 13.28
CA PRO A 272 -9.81 -24.56 12.11
C PRO A 272 -11.32 -24.38 12.35
N LEU A 273 -11.89 -23.27 11.89
CA LEU A 273 -13.34 -23.05 11.94
C LEU A 273 -14.08 -23.99 10.98
N ASP A 274 -13.47 -24.33 9.84
CA ASP A 274 -14.07 -25.22 8.83
C ASP A 274 -14.13 -26.69 9.30
N ASN A 275 -13.30 -27.07 10.28
CA ASN A 275 -13.30 -28.38 10.89
C ASN A 275 -12.98 -28.29 12.40
N PRO A 276 -13.97 -27.89 13.23
CA PRO A 276 -13.74 -27.56 14.63
C PRO A 276 -13.48 -28.82 15.46
N GLY A 277 -12.21 -29.05 15.85
CA GLY A 277 -11.82 -30.16 16.72
C GLY A 277 -10.30 -30.28 16.93
N GLY A 278 -9.87 -31.04 17.93
CA GLY A 278 -8.46 -31.40 18.16
C GLY A 278 -7.65 -30.47 19.07
N ALA A 279 -8.13 -29.25 19.36
CA ALA A 279 -7.40 -28.32 20.22
C ALA A 279 -7.33 -28.81 21.69
N ASP A 280 -8.44 -29.30 22.24
CA ASP A 280 -8.50 -29.84 23.60
C ASP A 280 -7.71 -31.15 23.75
N GLU A 281 -7.82 -32.05 22.79
CA GLU A 281 -7.07 -33.30 22.73
C GLU A 281 -5.56 -33.07 22.67
N LEU A 282 -5.10 -32.07 21.91
CA LEU A 282 -3.69 -31.65 21.90
C LEU A 282 -3.27 -31.12 23.28
N CYS A 283 -3.97 -30.11 23.81
CA CYS A 283 -3.55 -29.44 25.03
C CYS A 283 -3.57 -30.36 26.26
N ARG A 284 -4.55 -31.28 26.39
CA ARG A 284 -4.64 -32.22 27.53
C ARG A 284 -3.47 -33.20 27.65
N GLN A 285 -2.62 -33.30 26.63
CA GLN A 285 -1.39 -34.11 26.69
C GLN A 285 -0.27 -33.47 27.51
N PHE A 286 -0.47 -32.22 27.96
CA PHE A 286 0.44 -31.45 28.80
C PHE A 286 -0.18 -31.25 30.19
N GLU A 287 0.67 -31.23 31.22
CA GLU A 287 0.27 -31.23 32.64
C GLU A 287 -0.78 -30.15 32.99
N SER A 288 -0.62 -28.96 32.42
CA SER A 288 -1.47 -27.79 32.70
C SER A 288 -2.44 -27.45 31.56
N GLY A 289 -2.64 -28.36 30.62
CA GLY A 289 -3.42 -28.12 29.41
C GLY A 289 -4.89 -28.54 29.50
N GLY A 290 -5.75 -27.75 28.87
CA GLY A 290 -7.21 -27.97 28.85
C GLY A 290 -7.94 -26.99 27.95
N GLY A 291 -9.24 -27.19 27.78
CA GLY A 291 -10.08 -26.32 26.95
C GLY A 291 -11.25 -27.02 26.27
N ARG A 292 -11.79 -26.37 25.25
CA ARG A 292 -12.88 -26.81 24.37
C ARG A 292 -12.32 -27.35 23.05
N LYS A 293 -13.11 -28.13 22.32
CA LYS A 293 -12.74 -28.75 21.02
C LYS A 293 -12.12 -27.77 20.02
N SER A 294 -12.66 -26.56 19.91
CA SER A 294 -12.22 -25.53 18.97
C SER A 294 -11.20 -24.54 19.55
N ALA A 295 -11.06 -24.49 20.88
CA ALA A 295 -10.19 -23.52 21.55
C ALA A 295 -9.69 -24.06 22.89
N ALA A 296 -8.38 -24.21 23.01
CA ALA A 296 -7.73 -24.76 24.20
C ALA A 296 -6.45 -24.02 24.54
N GLY A 297 -5.81 -24.35 25.67
CA GLY A 297 -4.55 -23.75 26.05
C GLY A 297 -3.79 -24.57 27.08
N ILE A 298 -2.54 -24.16 27.32
CA ILE A 298 -1.62 -24.72 28.30
C ILE A 298 -1.15 -23.57 29.19
N ASN A 299 -1.29 -23.70 30.52
CA ASN A 299 -0.96 -22.63 31.45
C ASN A 299 0.55 -22.45 31.67
N HIS A 300 1.31 -23.53 31.53
CA HIS A 300 2.76 -23.53 31.55
C HIS A 300 3.28 -24.71 30.72
N LEU A 301 4.00 -24.39 29.64
CA LEU A 301 4.75 -25.30 28.80
C LEU A 301 6.25 -25.05 29.04
N PRO A 302 6.98 -25.99 29.65
CA PRO A 302 8.43 -25.87 29.82
C PRO A 302 9.16 -25.73 28.48
N GLU A 303 10.29 -25.02 28.46
CA GLU A 303 11.09 -24.84 27.22
C GLU A 303 11.50 -26.18 26.59
N SER A 304 11.79 -27.18 27.42
CA SER A 304 12.14 -28.54 26.97
C SER A 304 11.00 -29.30 26.27
N GLU A 305 9.75 -28.86 26.45
CA GLU A 305 8.56 -29.49 25.86
C GLU A 305 8.09 -28.79 24.57
N VAL A 306 8.74 -27.69 24.15
CA VAL A 306 8.34 -26.94 22.94
C VAL A 306 8.44 -27.81 21.69
N GLU A 307 9.54 -28.55 21.50
CA GLU A 307 9.69 -29.42 20.33
C GLU A 307 8.61 -30.51 20.28
N ARG A 308 8.29 -31.10 21.45
CA ARG A 308 7.21 -32.08 21.56
C ARG A 308 5.84 -31.47 21.26
N PHE A 309 5.58 -30.25 21.74
CA PHE A 309 4.37 -29.50 21.40
C PHE A 309 4.25 -29.25 19.91
N LEU A 310 5.31 -28.79 19.25
CA LEU A 310 5.33 -28.52 17.82
C LEU A 310 5.06 -29.80 16.99
N ALA A 311 5.67 -30.93 17.38
CA ALA A 311 5.44 -32.22 16.72
C ALA A 311 3.98 -32.68 16.87
N LEU A 312 3.41 -32.58 18.08
CA LEU A 312 2.03 -32.97 18.35
C LEU A 312 1.03 -32.02 17.68
N PHE A 313 1.29 -30.71 17.67
CA PHE A 313 0.47 -29.72 16.96
C PHE A 313 0.44 -30.02 15.46
N SER A 314 1.61 -30.25 14.86
CA SER A 314 1.70 -30.64 13.46
C SER A 314 0.89 -31.91 13.19
N SER A 315 1.11 -32.98 13.97
CA SER A 315 0.39 -34.24 13.81
C SER A 315 -1.13 -34.12 14.01
N ALA A 316 -1.59 -33.30 14.96
CA ALA A 316 -3.01 -33.14 15.27
C ALA A 316 -3.78 -32.46 14.12
N PHE A 317 -3.10 -31.62 13.34
CA PHE A 317 -3.73 -30.82 12.28
C PHE A 317 -3.20 -31.17 10.88
N MET A 318 -2.46 -32.28 10.72
CA MET A 318 -2.07 -32.83 9.42
C MET A 318 -3.21 -33.63 8.78
N GLY A 319 -4.03 -32.94 7.96
CA GLY A 319 -4.72 -33.53 6.81
C GLY A 319 -6.21 -33.90 6.94
N VAL A 320 -7.09 -32.98 6.54
CA VAL A 320 -8.27 -33.30 5.71
C VAL A 320 -8.19 -32.43 4.46
N ARG A 321 -7.74 -33.00 3.35
CA ARG A 321 -7.95 -32.46 2.01
C ARG A 321 -8.96 -33.36 1.29
N PRO A 322 -10.01 -32.81 0.64
CA PRO A 322 -10.51 -33.41 -0.59
C PRO A 322 -9.39 -33.33 -1.65
N SER A 323 -9.23 -34.43 -2.37
CA SER A 323 -8.34 -34.63 -3.50
C SER A 323 -8.36 -33.49 -4.54
N CYS A 324 -7.26 -32.75 -4.69
CA CYS A 324 -6.61 -32.35 -5.95
C CYS A 324 -5.40 -31.44 -5.62
N LEU A 325 -4.18 -31.98 -5.62
CA LEU A 325 -2.96 -31.17 -5.67
C LEU A 325 -2.74 -30.80 -7.14
N SER A 326 -3.12 -29.59 -7.55
CA SER A 326 -2.41 -28.93 -8.64
C SER A 326 -1.25 -28.16 -8.01
N GLU A 327 -0.01 -28.46 -8.42
CA GLU A 327 1.18 -27.73 -8.01
C GLU A 327 1.25 -26.39 -8.77
N LEU A 328 1.78 -25.34 -8.13
CA LEU A 328 2.06 -24.06 -8.78
C LEU A 328 2.97 -24.29 -10.00
N ILE A 329 2.77 -23.52 -11.07
CA ILE A 329 3.57 -23.64 -12.30
C ILE A 329 5.08 -23.60 -12.00
N SER A 330 5.85 -24.53 -12.59
CA SER A 330 7.30 -24.58 -12.43
C SER A 330 8.00 -23.36 -13.04
N PRO A 331 9.14 -22.91 -12.50
CA PRO A 331 9.97 -21.88 -13.12
C PRO A 331 10.30 -22.20 -14.58
N TYR A 332 10.54 -21.16 -15.38
CA TYR A 332 10.95 -21.33 -16.76
C TYR A 332 12.36 -21.96 -16.82
N GLY A 333 12.51 -23.02 -17.60
CA GLY A 333 13.70 -23.88 -17.57
C GLY A 333 13.75 -24.93 -16.45
N GLY A 334 12.70 -25.01 -15.61
CA GLY A 334 12.51 -26.08 -14.62
C GLY A 334 13.01 -25.76 -13.20
N GLU A 335 13.96 -24.85 -13.06
CA GLU A 335 14.54 -24.42 -11.77
C GLU A 335 14.53 -22.89 -11.67
N LEU A 336 14.22 -22.36 -10.49
CA LEU A 336 14.35 -20.93 -10.22
C LEU A 336 15.82 -20.63 -9.93
N VAL A 337 16.48 -19.92 -10.85
CA VAL A 337 17.87 -19.51 -10.69
C VAL A 337 17.99 -18.55 -9.50
N ASN A 338 18.99 -18.75 -8.65
CA ASN A 338 19.40 -17.78 -7.65
C ASN A 338 20.92 -17.58 -7.79
N LEU A 339 21.34 -16.37 -8.17
CA LEU A 339 22.76 -16.05 -8.37
C LEU A 339 23.40 -15.39 -7.14
N MET A 340 22.65 -15.20 -6.06
CA MET A 340 23.18 -14.60 -4.83
C MET A 340 24.17 -15.56 -4.16
N ALA A 341 25.41 -15.11 -3.97
CA ALA A 341 26.40 -15.85 -3.20
C ALA A 341 26.07 -15.81 -1.70
N GLU A 342 26.26 -16.93 -1.02
CA GLU A 342 26.01 -17.09 0.42
C GLU A 342 27.25 -17.62 1.16
N GLY A 343 27.28 -17.40 2.48
CA GLY A 343 28.33 -17.88 3.39
C GLY A 343 29.75 -17.58 2.90
N ALA A 344 30.62 -18.58 2.97
CA ALA A 344 32.04 -18.45 2.62
C ALA A 344 32.28 -18.00 1.16
N ARG A 345 31.38 -18.34 0.22
CA ARG A 345 31.52 -17.89 -1.17
C ARG A 345 31.32 -16.39 -1.28
N ARG A 346 30.33 -15.85 -0.57
CA ARG A 346 30.08 -14.39 -0.52
C ARG A 346 31.27 -13.64 0.06
N ASP A 347 31.83 -14.11 1.17
CA ASP A 347 32.97 -13.47 1.82
C ASP A 347 34.22 -13.45 0.91
N ALA A 348 34.49 -14.55 0.21
CA ALA A 348 35.56 -14.62 -0.77
C ALA A 348 35.34 -13.65 -1.94
N LEU A 349 34.10 -13.58 -2.44
CA LEU A 349 33.72 -12.71 -3.55
C LEU A 349 33.80 -11.22 -3.17
N LEU A 350 33.48 -10.87 -1.92
CA LEU A 350 33.65 -9.50 -1.38
C LEU A 350 35.12 -9.07 -1.34
N HIS A 351 36.02 -9.96 -0.90
CA HIS A 351 37.46 -9.68 -0.87
C HIS A 351 38.01 -9.53 -2.30
N GLU A 352 37.59 -10.41 -3.21
CA GLU A 352 37.98 -10.35 -4.62
C GLU A 352 37.52 -9.03 -5.25
N ALA A 353 36.25 -8.66 -5.05
CA ALA A 353 35.63 -7.48 -5.63
C ALA A 353 36.30 -6.14 -5.23
N ALA A 354 37.05 -6.12 -4.13
CA ALA A 354 37.82 -4.95 -3.73
C ALA A 354 39.01 -4.66 -4.67
N THR A 355 39.49 -5.68 -5.38
CA THR A 355 40.71 -5.62 -6.22
C THR A 355 40.43 -5.65 -7.72
N LEU A 356 39.23 -6.07 -8.13
CA LEU A 356 38.85 -6.18 -9.53
C LEU A 356 38.53 -4.81 -10.15
N PRO A 357 38.69 -4.67 -11.48
CA PRO A 357 38.13 -3.54 -12.24
C PRO A 357 36.63 -3.42 -12.00
N ALA A 358 36.12 -2.20 -11.92
CA ALA A 358 34.71 -1.93 -11.65
C ALA A 358 34.02 -1.31 -12.88
N LEU A 359 32.79 -1.74 -13.14
CA LEU A 359 31.87 -1.15 -14.10
C LEU A 359 30.66 -0.59 -13.36
N THR A 360 30.44 0.71 -13.45
CA THR A 360 29.24 1.37 -12.91
C THR A 360 28.08 1.17 -13.88
N LEU A 361 27.01 0.53 -13.40
CA LEU A 361 25.82 0.23 -14.18
C LEU A 361 24.90 1.45 -14.29
N ASN A 362 24.29 1.61 -15.46
CA ASN A 362 23.19 2.54 -15.65
C ASN A 362 21.86 1.98 -15.07
N PRO A 363 20.80 2.79 -14.92
CA PRO A 363 19.53 2.36 -14.34
C PRO A 363 18.90 1.12 -15.01
N ARG A 364 18.98 1.00 -16.34
CA ARG A 364 18.49 -0.17 -17.09
C ARG A 364 19.29 -1.42 -16.75
N GLN A 365 20.62 -1.33 -16.80
CA GLN A 365 21.50 -2.46 -16.50
C GLN A 365 21.34 -2.95 -15.06
N LEU A 366 21.05 -2.04 -14.12
CA LEU A 366 20.71 -2.38 -12.74
C LEU A 366 19.42 -3.20 -12.66
N CYS A 367 18.39 -2.84 -13.42
CA CYS A 367 17.15 -3.64 -13.52
C CYS A 367 17.41 -5.05 -14.07
N ASP A 368 18.17 -5.16 -15.16
CA ASP A 368 18.50 -6.47 -15.73
C ASP A 368 19.33 -7.33 -14.76
N LEU A 369 20.31 -6.71 -14.08
CA LEU A 369 21.10 -7.39 -13.06
C LEU A 369 20.22 -7.87 -11.90
N GLU A 370 19.31 -7.02 -11.39
CA GLU A 370 18.40 -7.39 -10.31
C GLU A 370 17.55 -8.62 -10.65
N LEU A 371 17.02 -8.67 -11.88
CA LEU A 371 16.21 -9.78 -12.36
C LEU A 371 17.01 -11.05 -12.68
N LEU A 372 18.29 -10.92 -13.09
CA LEU A 372 19.21 -12.05 -13.19
C LEU A 372 19.50 -12.63 -11.80
N LEU A 373 19.82 -11.76 -10.83
CA LEU A 373 20.22 -12.16 -9.48
C LEU A 373 19.11 -12.89 -8.73
N ASN A 374 17.87 -12.41 -8.86
CA ASN A 374 16.72 -12.91 -8.10
C ASN A 374 15.94 -14.06 -8.80
N GLY A 375 16.36 -14.47 -9.99
CA GLY A 375 15.76 -15.58 -10.74
C GLY A 375 14.58 -15.23 -11.64
N ALA A 376 14.19 -13.96 -11.73
CA ALA A 376 13.10 -13.53 -12.61
C ALA A 376 13.41 -13.78 -14.09
N LEU A 377 14.69 -13.90 -14.46
CA LEU A 377 15.17 -14.25 -15.80
C LEU A 377 15.61 -15.71 -15.97
N SER A 378 15.19 -16.62 -15.09
CA SER A 378 15.44 -18.06 -15.27
C SER A 378 15.01 -18.52 -16.68
N PRO A 379 15.83 -19.33 -17.40
CA PRO A 379 17.00 -20.07 -16.92
C PRO A 379 18.34 -19.33 -17.00
N LEU A 380 18.37 -18.03 -17.35
CA LEU A 380 19.63 -17.31 -17.53
C LEU A 380 20.44 -17.24 -16.22
N ARG A 381 21.75 -17.49 -16.33
CA ARG A 381 22.72 -17.44 -15.21
C ARG A 381 23.70 -16.26 -15.31
N GLY A 382 23.47 -15.37 -16.25
CA GLY A 382 24.32 -14.23 -16.55
C GLY A 382 23.87 -13.51 -17.82
N TYR A 383 24.70 -12.58 -18.30
CA TYR A 383 24.43 -11.89 -19.57
C TYR A 383 24.75 -12.82 -20.74
N MET A 384 23.92 -12.78 -21.78
CA MET A 384 24.03 -13.65 -22.94
C MET A 384 25.40 -13.54 -23.61
N CYS A 385 26.00 -14.67 -23.96
CA CYS A 385 27.14 -14.71 -24.89
C CYS A 385 26.65 -14.56 -26.33
N ARG A 386 27.59 -14.45 -27.28
CA ARG A 386 27.24 -14.12 -28.67
C ARG A 386 26.30 -15.16 -29.31
N ALA A 387 26.48 -16.44 -29.00
CA ALA A 387 25.64 -17.51 -29.54
C ALA A 387 24.18 -17.38 -29.08
N ASP A 388 23.94 -17.20 -27.78
CA ASP A 388 22.59 -16.95 -27.23
C ASP A 388 22.00 -15.66 -27.79
N TYR A 389 22.77 -14.57 -27.81
CA TYR A 389 22.34 -13.29 -28.35
C TYR A 389 21.89 -13.42 -29.81
N GLN A 390 22.70 -14.07 -30.66
CA GLN A 390 22.38 -14.24 -32.07
C GLN A 390 21.10 -15.05 -32.26
N GLY A 391 20.99 -16.20 -31.59
CA GLY A 391 19.79 -17.04 -31.66
C GLY A 391 18.53 -16.34 -31.16
N VAL A 392 18.65 -15.52 -30.11
CA VAL A 392 17.52 -14.74 -29.58
C VAL A 392 17.10 -13.64 -30.55
N VAL A 393 18.07 -12.92 -31.13
CA VAL A 393 17.79 -11.87 -32.12
C VAL A 393 17.13 -12.46 -33.35
N THR A 394 17.65 -13.55 -33.93
CA THR A 394 17.15 -14.12 -35.18
C THR A 394 15.92 -14.99 -35.00
N ASP A 395 15.92 -15.90 -34.02
CA ASP A 395 14.98 -17.03 -33.96
C ASP A 395 14.20 -17.12 -32.63
N MET A 396 14.42 -16.18 -31.71
CA MET A 396 13.90 -16.22 -30.34
C MET A 396 14.26 -17.51 -29.60
N ARG A 397 15.52 -17.96 -29.74
CA ARG A 397 16.03 -19.15 -29.05
C ARG A 397 17.40 -18.92 -28.43
N LEU A 398 17.60 -19.48 -27.25
CA LEU A 398 18.93 -19.65 -26.66
C LEU A 398 19.71 -20.72 -27.43
N ALA A 399 21.02 -20.79 -27.21
CA ALA A 399 21.90 -21.74 -27.89
C ALA A 399 21.57 -23.22 -27.58
N ASP A 400 20.93 -23.49 -26.44
CA ASP A 400 20.42 -24.82 -26.07
C ASP A 400 19.08 -25.18 -26.77
N GLY A 401 18.52 -24.25 -27.56
CA GLY A 401 17.25 -24.40 -28.27
C GLY A 401 16.02 -23.92 -27.49
N SER A 402 16.16 -23.56 -26.22
CA SER A 402 15.07 -23.03 -25.39
C SER A 402 14.50 -21.74 -25.98
N PHE A 403 13.18 -21.56 -25.93
CA PHE A 403 12.55 -20.33 -26.42
C PHE A 403 12.93 -19.14 -25.54
N TRP A 404 13.31 -18.01 -26.13
CA TRP A 404 13.60 -16.78 -25.42
C TRP A 404 13.50 -15.54 -26.34
N PRO A 405 12.63 -14.56 -26.05
CA PRO A 405 12.27 -13.53 -27.02
C PRO A 405 13.12 -12.25 -27.00
N MET A 406 13.86 -11.97 -25.92
CA MET A 406 14.50 -10.66 -25.68
C MET A 406 16.01 -10.75 -25.40
N PRO A 407 16.90 -10.04 -26.12
CA PRO A 407 18.33 -10.07 -25.79
C PRO A 407 18.61 -9.46 -24.41
N ILE A 408 19.31 -10.20 -23.55
CA ILE A 408 19.77 -9.75 -22.22
C ILE A 408 21.29 -9.69 -22.24
N VAL A 409 21.83 -8.51 -22.56
CA VAL A 409 23.27 -8.27 -22.74
C VAL A 409 23.73 -7.13 -21.85
N LEU A 410 25.00 -7.17 -21.42
CA LEU A 410 25.63 -6.02 -20.77
C LEU A 410 26.31 -5.16 -21.84
N ASP A 411 25.82 -3.96 -22.06
CA ASP A 411 26.44 -3.01 -22.97
C ASP A 411 27.58 -2.21 -22.32
N VAL A 412 28.71 -2.11 -23.03
CA VAL A 412 29.94 -1.45 -22.57
C VAL A 412 30.52 -0.56 -23.68
N THR A 413 31.33 0.42 -23.29
CA THR A 413 31.95 1.36 -24.24
C THR A 413 33.23 0.82 -24.89
N GLU A 414 33.88 -0.16 -24.24
CA GLU A 414 35.13 -0.76 -24.67
C GLU A 414 35.05 -2.29 -24.53
N THR A 415 35.81 -3.01 -25.37
CA THR A 415 35.86 -4.48 -25.33
C THR A 415 36.48 -4.97 -24.02
N LEU A 416 35.81 -5.90 -23.35
CA LEU A 416 36.34 -6.59 -22.18
C LEU A 416 37.09 -7.86 -22.59
N ALA A 417 38.21 -8.16 -21.92
CA ALA A 417 39.00 -9.35 -22.24
C ALA A 417 38.28 -10.64 -21.80
N PRO A 418 38.17 -11.67 -22.66
CA PRO A 418 37.69 -12.99 -22.24
C PRO A 418 38.48 -13.55 -21.05
N GLY A 419 37.78 -14.18 -20.11
CA GLY A 419 38.31 -14.68 -18.84
C GLY A 419 38.55 -13.60 -17.77
N SER A 420 38.39 -12.31 -18.09
CA SER A 420 38.50 -11.25 -17.08
C SER A 420 37.29 -11.23 -16.16
N ARG A 421 37.49 -10.79 -14.92
CA ARG A 421 36.43 -10.61 -13.92
C ARG A 421 36.27 -9.13 -13.62
N VAL A 422 35.02 -8.66 -13.62
CA VAL A 422 34.67 -7.24 -13.45
C VAL A 422 33.58 -7.13 -12.41
N VAL A 423 33.72 -6.19 -11.48
CA VAL A 423 32.71 -5.91 -10.46
C VAL A 423 31.68 -4.96 -11.03
N LEU A 424 30.42 -5.35 -10.96
CA LEU A 424 29.29 -4.52 -11.32
C LEU A 424 28.85 -3.71 -10.09
N ARG A 425 28.77 -2.39 -10.25
CA ARG A 425 28.42 -1.46 -9.16
C ARG A 425 27.24 -0.57 -9.53
N ASP A 426 26.52 -0.09 -8.52
CA ASP A 426 25.59 1.03 -8.72
C ASP A 426 26.33 2.38 -8.83
N SER A 427 25.57 3.45 -9.10
CA SER A 427 26.09 4.82 -9.15
C SER A 427 26.57 5.34 -7.79
N GLY A 428 26.17 4.71 -6.68
CA GLY A 428 26.68 4.98 -5.33
C GLY A 428 27.99 4.28 -5.01
N GLY A 429 28.47 3.41 -5.90
CA GLY A 429 29.71 2.65 -5.74
C GLY A 429 29.56 1.33 -4.96
N SER A 430 28.33 0.91 -4.64
CA SER A 430 28.07 -0.37 -3.98
C SER A 430 28.39 -1.54 -4.93
N ALA A 431 29.12 -2.54 -4.45
CA ALA A 431 29.39 -3.76 -5.22
C ALA A 431 28.18 -4.68 -5.21
N LEU A 432 27.62 -4.95 -6.39
CA LEU A 432 26.38 -5.72 -6.56
C LEU A 432 26.65 -7.14 -7.01
N ALA A 433 27.56 -7.34 -7.96
CA ALA A 433 27.89 -8.64 -8.51
C ALA A 433 29.28 -8.65 -9.14
N VAL A 434 29.80 -9.84 -9.43
CA VAL A 434 30.98 -10.05 -10.27
C VAL A 434 30.56 -10.74 -11.55
N LEU A 435 30.91 -10.15 -12.69
CA LEU A 435 30.79 -10.76 -14.01
C LEU A 435 32.11 -11.46 -14.36
N THR A 436 32.04 -12.74 -14.73
CA THR A 436 33.13 -13.42 -15.42
C THR A 436 32.87 -13.30 -16.91
N VAL A 437 33.70 -12.54 -17.63
CA VAL A 437 33.50 -12.24 -19.05
C VAL A 437 33.92 -13.45 -19.87
N ASP A 438 32.97 -14.08 -20.55
CA ASP A 438 33.27 -15.17 -21.49
C ASP A 438 33.58 -14.60 -22.87
N GLU A 439 32.78 -13.62 -23.31
CA GLU A 439 32.93 -12.99 -24.62
C GLU A 439 32.60 -11.49 -24.56
N SER A 440 33.26 -10.70 -25.41
CA SER A 440 32.88 -9.30 -25.68
C SER A 440 33.04 -8.99 -27.17
N TRP A 441 32.04 -8.35 -27.77
CA TRP A 441 31.99 -8.11 -29.22
C TRP A 441 31.29 -6.79 -29.58
N PRO A 442 31.57 -6.18 -30.75
CA PRO A 442 30.87 -4.98 -31.21
C PRO A 442 29.38 -5.25 -31.44
N ALA A 443 28.52 -4.33 -31.00
CA ALA A 443 27.07 -4.46 -31.14
C ALA A 443 26.62 -4.18 -32.60
N ASP A 444 25.86 -5.10 -33.20
CA ASP A 444 25.18 -4.87 -34.47
C ASP A 444 23.77 -4.31 -34.23
N LYS A 445 23.73 -3.02 -33.89
CA LYS A 445 22.48 -2.32 -33.56
C LYS A 445 21.49 -2.30 -34.72
N VAL A 446 21.95 -2.33 -35.97
CA VAL A 446 21.05 -2.31 -37.14
C VAL A 446 20.36 -3.67 -37.31
N LEU A 447 21.11 -4.77 -37.16
CA LEU A 447 20.51 -6.10 -37.17
C LEU A 447 19.49 -6.24 -36.03
N GLU A 448 19.87 -5.85 -34.81
CA GLU A 448 19.01 -5.93 -33.64
C GLU A 448 17.73 -5.09 -33.81
N ALA A 449 17.86 -3.86 -34.33
CA ALA A 449 16.72 -2.99 -34.64
C ALA A 449 15.69 -3.69 -35.54
N ARG A 450 16.16 -4.22 -36.68
CA ARG A 450 15.29 -4.89 -37.66
C ARG A 450 14.62 -6.12 -37.09
N GLN A 451 15.36 -6.95 -36.35
CA GLN A 451 14.89 -8.27 -35.94
C GLN A 451 14.10 -8.27 -34.62
N VAL A 452 14.46 -7.40 -33.68
CA VAL A 452 13.81 -7.30 -32.36
C VAL A 452 12.71 -6.25 -32.35
N TYR A 453 12.92 -5.12 -33.01
CA TYR A 453 11.98 -3.98 -33.01
C TYR A 453 11.19 -3.84 -34.31
N GLY A 454 11.49 -4.66 -35.33
CA GLY A 454 10.77 -4.69 -36.60
C GLY A 454 11.06 -3.52 -37.55
N THR A 455 12.02 -2.65 -37.22
CA THR A 455 12.36 -1.46 -38.02
C THR A 455 13.75 -0.93 -37.67
N ASP A 456 14.42 -0.33 -38.66
CA ASP A 456 15.69 0.41 -38.52
C ASP A 456 15.54 1.91 -38.75
N LEU A 457 14.29 2.42 -38.79
CA LEU A 457 14.03 3.85 -38.93
C LEU A 457 14.54 4.61 -37.71
N ALA A 458 15.34 5.67 -37.95
CA ALA A 458 15.98 6.46 -36.90
C ALA A 458 14.99 7.02 -35.86
N ASP A 459 13.77 7.36 -36.29
CA ASP A 459 12.73 7.94 -35.44
C ASP A 459 11.94 6.88 -34.63
N HIS A 460 12.23 5.59 -34.79
CA HIS A 460 11.57 4.55 -34.01
C HIS A 460 12.11 4.53 -32.56
N PRO A 461 11.24 4.39 -31.52
CA PRO A 461 11.70 4.32 -30.13
C PRO A 461 12.72 3.20 -29.86
N GLY A 462 12.63 2.08 -30.59
CA GLY A 462 13.63 1.00 -30.53
C GLY A 462 15.01 1.42 -31.01
N MET A 463 15.11 2.26 -32.04
CA MET A 463 16.39 2.80 -32.50
C MET A 463 16.97 3.80 -31.50
N ALA A 464 16.15 4.69 -30.95
CA ALA A 464 16.56 5.59 -29.87
C ALA A 464 17.09 4.82 -28.65
N PHE A 465 16.42 3.72 -28.27
CA PHE A 465 16.88 2.80 -27.24
C PHE A 465 18.25 2.21 -27.57
N LEU A 466 18.43 1.63 -28.77
CA LEU A 466 19.70 1.02 -29.18
C LEU A 466 20.84 2.04 -29.26
N HIS A 467 20.57 3.27 -29.70
CA HIS A 467 21.55 4.35 -29.72
C HIS A 467 22.02 4.77 -28.32
N SER A 468 21.17 4.62 -27.30
CA SER A 468 21.56 4.86 -25.90
C SER A 468 22.52 3.81 -25.34
N LEU A 469 22.66 2.64 -25.99
CA LEU A 469 23.53 1.56 -25.53
C LEU A 469 25.02 1.85 -25.81
N GLY A 470 25.89 1.18 -25.06
CA GLY A 470 27.31 1.04 -25.38
C GLY A 470 27.59 0.54 -26.82
N SER A 471 28.86 0.62 -27.22
CA SER A 471 29.31 0.21 -28.56
C SER A 471 29.57 -1.30 -28.67
N HIS A 472 29.74 -1.98 -27.55
CA HIS A 472 30.03 -3.40 -27.44
C HIS A 472 29.07 -4.06 -26.46
N TYR A 473 28.89 -5.37 -26.62
CA TYR A 473 28.24 -6.23 -25.65
C TYR A 473 29.27 -7.12 -24.96
N ALA A 474 28.99 -7.47 -23.70
CA ALA A 474 29.74 -8.43 -22.91
C ALA A 474 28.78 -9.49 -22.38
N GLY A 475 29.16 -10.76 -22.55
CA GLY A 475 28.44 -11.93 -22.09
C GLY A 475 29.25 -12.72 -21.08
N GLY A 476 28.56 -13.40 -20.18
CA GLY A 476 29.18 -14.33 -19.24
C GLY A 476 28.43 -14.46 -17.92
N LEU A 477 28.94 -15.33 -17.06
CA LEU A 477 28.31 -15.71 -15.79
C LEU A 477 28.38 -14.61 -14.74
N VAL A 478 27.30 -14.47 -13.97
CA VAL A 478 27.18 -13.47 -12.91
C VAL A 478 27.09 -14.14 -11.55
N GLU A 479 27.87 -13.65 -10.59
CA GLU A 479 27.79 -14.03 -9.18
C GLU A 479 27.40 -12.81 -8.33
N GLY A 480 26.26 -12.88 -7.65
CA GLY A 480 25.69 -11.79 -6.87
C GLY A 480 26.29 -11.63 -5.49
N LEU A 481 26.51 -10.38 -5.09
CA LEU A 481 26.93 -9.96 -3.75
C LEU A 481 25.77 -9.30 -2.99
N ASN A 482 25.09 -8.36 -3.65
CA ASN A 482 24.00 -7.56 -3.10
C ASN A 482 22.98 -7.26 -4.21
N LEU A 483 21.70 -7.22 -3.86
CA LEU A 483 20.68 -6.64 -4.74
C LEU A 483 20.83 -5.10 -4.76
N PRO A 484 20.45 -4.42 -5.85
CA PRO A 484 20.42 -2.96 -5.88
C PRO A 484 19.58 -2.40 -4.73
N HIS A 485 20.14 -1.43 -4.00
CA HIS A 485 19.43 -0.82 -2.88
C HIS A 485 18.35 0.15 -3.39
N ARG A 486 17.09 -0.15 -3.10
CA ARG A 486 15.92 0.69 -3.44
C ARG A 486 15.20 1.07 -2.14
N ALA A 487 15.07 2.37 -1.85
CA ALA A 487 14.48 2.85 -0.60
C ALA A 487 12.95 2.99 -0.67
N ASP A 488 12.37 2.97 -1.87
CA ASP A 488 10.96 3.16 -2.13
C ASP A 488 10.18 1.83 -2.10
N PHE A 489 9.02 1.84 -1.44
CA PHE A 489 8.05 0.73 -1.41
C PHE A 489 8.68 -0.65 -1.14
N THR A 490 9.63 -0.74 -0.21
CA THR A 490 10.40 -1.97 0.06
C THR A 490 9.53 -3.19 0.33
N ALA A 491 8.38 -3.02 1.01
CA ALA A 491 7.42 -4.10 1.27
C ALA A 491 6.76 -4.69 0.00
N LEU A 492 6.75 -3.93 -1.10
CA LEU A 492 6.20 -4.36 -2.40
C LEU A 492 7.28 -4.94 -3.33
N ARG A 493 8.57 -4.84 -2.98
CA ARG A 493 9.68 -5.35 -3.81
C ARG A 493 9.94 -6.81 -3.47
N LEU A 494 9.09 -7.70 -3.99
CA LEU A 494 9.13 -9.12 -3.71
C LEU A 494 9.89 -9.87 -4.80
N SER A 495 10.75 -10.81 -4.40
CA SER A 495 11.45 -11.69 -5.34
C SER A 495 10.50 -12.78 -5.86
N PRO A 496 10.84 -13.43 -7.00
CA PRO A 496 10.11 -14.61 -7.47
C PRO A 496 9.97 -15.70 -6.41
N GLY A 497 11.04 -15.99 -5.66
CA GLY A 497 11.01 -16.99 -4.58
C GLY A 497 10.00 -16.62 -3.49
N THR A 498 10.05 -15.37 -3.01
CA THR A 498 9.13 -14.89 -1.97
C THR A 498 7.67 -14.93 -2.42
N LEU A 499 7.36 -14.51 -3.65
CA LEU A 499 5.98 -14.54 -4.17
C LEU A 499 5.47 -15.96 -4.35
N ARG A 500 6.29 -16.87 -4.89
CA ARG A 500 5.93 -18.30 -4.99
C ARG A 500 5.60 -18.92 -3.64
N GLU A 501 6.40 -18.62 -2.62
CA GLU A 501 6.11 -19.07 -1.26
C GLU A 501 4.80 -18.50 -0.72
N ARG A 502 4.50 -17.22 -0.98
CA ARG A 502 3.22 -16.60 -0.57
C ARG A 502 2.04 -17.27 -1.26
N PHE A 503 2.13 -17.52 -2.57
CA PHE A 503 1.07 -18.24 -3.30
C PHE A 503 0.87 -19.66 -2.79
N ALA A 504 1.97 -20.39 -2.54
CA ALA A 504 1.91 -21.73 -1.96
C ALA A 504 1.27 -21.73 -0.56
N ARG A 505 1.65 -20.78 0.30
CA ARG A 505 1.05 -20.60 1.64
C ARG A 505 -0.45 -20.28 1.56
N ALA A 506 -0.85 -19.47 0.59
CA ALA A 506 -2.25 -19.13 0.31
C ALA A 506 -3.03 -20.26 -0.41
N GLY A 507 -2.42 -21.43 -0.62
CA GLY A 507 -3.07 -22.56 -1.31
C GLY A 507 -3.39 -22.28 -2.78
N ARG A 508 -2.75 -21.29 -3.40
CA ARG A 508 -2.98 -20.92 -4.79
C ARG A 508 -2.12 -21.80 -5.70
N SER A 509 -2.77 -22.60 -6.53
CA SER A 509 -2.11 -23.38 -7.58
C SER A 509 -2.11 -22.67 -8.94
N ARG A 510 -3.08 -21.78 -9.16
CA ARG A 510 -3.21 -20.93 -10.34
C ARG A 510 -3.13 -19.47 -9.94
N VAL A 511 -2.37 -18.69 -10.69
CA VAL A 511 -2.25 -17.24 -10.49
C VAL A 511 -2.27 -16.54 -11.85
N VAL A 512 -3.10 -15.51 -11.97
CA VAL A 512 -3.17 -14.62 -13.13
C VAL A 512 -2.25 -13.43 -12.89
N ALA A 513 -1.32 -13.16 -13.79
CA ALA A 513 -0.51 -11.94 -13.77
C ALA A 513 -1.19 -10.82 -14.56
N PHE A 514 -1.24 -9.63 -13.96
CA PHE A 514 -1.54 -8.37 -14.63
C PHE A 514 -0.40 -7.38 -14.39
N GLN A 515 0.24 -6.91 -15.46
CA GLN A 515 1.39 -6.00 -15.39
C GLN A 515 1.06 -4.63 -16.01
N PRO A 516 0.40 -3.71 -15.26
CA PRO A 516 0.02 -2.41 -15.78
C PRO A 516 1.19 -1.40 -15.80
N HIS A 517 1.31 -0.59 -16.86
CA HIS A 517 2.21 0.58 -16.87
C HIS A 517 1.49 1.87 -16.44
N HIS A 518 0.16 1.91 -16.52
CA HIS A 518 -0.68 3.04 -16.16
C HIS A 518 -1.62 2.74 -14.98
N ILE A 519 -2.25 3.78 -14.46
CA ILE A 519 -3.16 3.69 -13.31
C ILE A 519 -4.36 2.80 -13.66
N MET A 520 -4.73 1.92 -12.73
CA MET A 520 -5.91 1.07 -12.86
C MET A 520 -7.16 1.84 -12.45
N HIS A 521 -8.19 1.74 -13.28
CA HIS A 521 -9.51 2.27 -13.02
C HIS A 521 -10.52 1.11 -12.92
N ARG A 522 -11.82 1.41 -12.88
CA ARG A 522 -12.86 0.42 -12.62
C ARG A 522 -12.92 -0.67 -13.69
N ALA A 523 -12.66 -0.32 -14.95
CA ALA A 523 -12.61 -1.28 -16.05
C ALA A 523 -11.54 -2.38 -15.84
N GLN A 524 -10.31 -2.00 -15.47
CA GLN A 524 -9.23 -2.96 -15.20
C GLN A 524 -9.50 -3.78 -13.95
N PHE A 525 -10.01 -3.13 -12.90
CA PHE A 525 -10.40 -3.80 -11.66
C PHE A 525 -11.44 -4.90 -11.91
N GLU A 526 -12.55 -4.58 -12.60
CA GLU A 526 -13.61 -5.56 -12.84
C GLU A 526 -13.12 -6.71 -13.72
N PHE A 527 -12.35 -6.40 -14.78
CA PHE A 527 -11.81 -7.43 -15.66
C PHE A 527 -10.86 -8.38 -14.92
N THR A 528 -9.87 -7.85 -14.19
CA THR A 528 -8.90 -8.69 -13.46
C THR A 528 -9.56 -9.50 -12.34
N ARG A 529 -10.57 -8.94 -11.67
CA ARG A 529 -11.37 -9.66 -10.66
C ARG A 529 -12.16 -10.81 -11.28
N HIS A 530 -12.86 -10.57 -12.39
CA HIS A 530 -13.60 -11.63 -13.10
C HIS A 530 -12.65 -12.68 -13.66
N CYS A 531 -11.55 -12.27 -14.27
CA CYS A 531 -10.54 -13.16 -14.81
C CYS A 531 -9.97 -14.11 -13.75
N ALA A 532 -9.64 -13.59 -12.56
CA ALA A 532 -9.17 -14.41 -11.44
C ALA A 532 -10.25 -15.43 -11.01
N ALA A 533 -11.52 -15.01 -10.91
CA ALA A 533 -12.63 -15.88 -10.52
C ALA A 533 -12.94 -16.96 -11.56
N GLU A 534 -13.02 -16.61 -12.85
CA GLU A 534 -13.30 -17.55 -13.95
C GLU A 534 -12.22 -18.64 -14.11
N ASN A 535 -10.99 -18.31 -13.73
CA ASN A 535 -9.85 -19.23 -13.81
C ASN A 535 -9.53 -19.94 -12.49
N ASP A 536 -10.35 -19.75 -11.44
CA ASP A 536 -10.10 -20.26 -10.09
C ASP A 536 -8.66 -19.99 -9.62
N ALA A 537 -8.26 -18.72 -9.76
CA ALA A 537 -6.87 -18.30 -9.62
C ALA A 537 -6.73 -17.11 -8.65
N GLY A 538 -5.57 -17.02 -8.00
CA GLY A 538 -5.14 -15.76 -7.40
C GLY A 538 -4.80 -14.73 -8.47
N LEU A 539 -4.67 -13.46 -8.07
CA LEU A 539 -4.28 -12.36 -8.94
C LEU A 539 -2.96 -11.76 -8.45
N LEU A 540 -1.98 -11.64 -9.34
CA LEU A 540 -0.77 -10.86 -9.12
C LEU A 540 -0.88 -9.56 -9.93
N ILE A 541 -1.05 -8.44 -9.25
CA ILE A 541 -0.90 -7.10 -9.83
C ILE A 541 0.57 -6.73 -9.70
N GLN A 542 1.31 -6.82 -10.79
CA GLN A 542 2.75 -6.62 -10.79
C GLN A 542 3.11 -5.34 -11.54
N ALA A 543 3.21 -4.26 -10.77
CA ALA A 543 3.42 -2.91 -11.27
C ALA A 543 4.88 -2.67 -11.68
N PHE A 544 5.08 -2.04 -12.83
CA PHE A 544 6.41 -1.62 -13.25
C PHE A 544 7.01 -0.61 -12.27
N ALA A 545 8.22 -0.90 -11.79
CA ALA A 545 9.06 0.07 -11.13
C ALA A 545 9.85 0.83 -12.20
N ASP A 546 9.74 2.16 -12.19
CA ASP A 546 10.47 2.99 -13.15
C ASP A 546 11.97 2.90 -12.88
N GLU A 547 12.78 2.83 -13.94
CA GLU A 547 14.24 2.79 -13.85
C GLU A 547 14.78 3.97 -13.03
N LEU A 548 14.21 5.14 -13.29
CA LEU A 548 14.36 6.39 -12.56
C LEU A 548 12.97 6.82 -12.07
N PRO A 549 12.66 6.71 -10.77
CA PRO A 549 11.32 6.95 -10.26
C PRO A 549 10.93 8.43 -10.34
N GLU A 550 9.96 8.75 -11.19
CA GLU A 550 9.33 10.07 -11.28
C GLU A 550 8.16 10.23 -10.29
N PRO A 551 7.70 11.46 -9.98
CA PRO A 551 6.53 11.67 -9.10
C PRO A 551 5.28 10.86 -9.51
N GLN A 552 5.10 10.63 -10.82
CA GLN A 552 3.99 9.86 -11.37
C GLN A 552 4.02 8.39 -10.93
N TYR A 553 5.21 7.79 -10.81
CA TYR A 553 5.39 6.42 -10.31
C TYR A 553 4.86 6.26 -8.88
N PHE A 554 5.18 7.21 -7.98
CA PHE A 554 4.72 7.16 -6.60
C PHE A 554 3.19 7.28 -6.51
N THR A 555 2.58 8.14 -7.34
CA THR A 555 1.12 8.25 -7.43
C THR A 555 0.50 6.97 -7.95
N ARG A 556 1.08 6.37 -9.01
CA ARG A 556 0.62 5.09 -9.55
C ARG A 556 0.61 3.99 -8.48
N MET A 557 1.65 3.90 -7.66
CA MET A 557 1.70 2.93 -6.55
C MET A 557 0.63 3.18 -5.49
N ARG A 558 0.44 4.45 -5.08
CA ARG A 558 -0.62 4.78 -4.12
C ARG A 558 -2.02 4.50 -4.68
N CYS A 559 -2.25 4.71 -5.97
CA CYS A 559 -3.50 4.31 -6.63
C CYS A 559 -3.72 2.80 -6.57
N TYR A 560 -2.69 1.97 -6.81
CA TYR A 560 -2.83 0.51 -6.69
C TYR A 560 -3.10 0.09 -5.24
N GLN A 561 -2.40 0.68 -4.27
CA GLN A 561 -2.64 0.42 -2.85
C GLN A 561 -4.06 0.83 -2.42
N ALA A 562 -4.57 1.95 -2.92
CA ALA A 562 -5.95 2.39 -2.68
C ALA A 562 -7.00 1.46 -3.32
N LEU A 563 -6.62 0.77 -4.40
CA LEU A 563 -7.50 -0.14 -5.13
C LEU A 563 -7.53 -1.56 -4.55
N LEU A 564 -6.46 -1.99 -3.86
CA LEU A 564 -6.36 -3.34 -3.26
C LEU A 564 -7.54 -3.74 -2.35
N PRO A 565 -8.05 -2.88 -1.44
CA PRO A 565 -9.15 -3.23 -0.55
C PRO A 565 -10.47 -3.58 -1.26
N TYR A 566 -10.61 -3.23 -2.55
CA TYR A 566 -11.79 -3.58 -3.34
C TYR A 566 -11.78 -5.02 -3.84
N TYR A 567 -10.61 -5.68 -3.91
CA TYR A 567 -10.57 -7.10 -4.21
C TYR A 567 -11.01 -7.93 -2.99
N PRO A 568 -11.65 -9.08 -3.19
CA PRO A 568 -11.87 -10.05 -2.12
C PRO A 568 -10.57 -10.34 -1.35
N ALA A 569 -10.68 -10.46 -0.02
CA ALA A 569 -9.52 -10.69 0.84
C ALA A 569 -8.71 -11.91 0.39
N GLY A 570 -7.39 -11.73 0.25
CA GLY A 570 -6.47 -12.77 -0.20
C GLY A 570 -6.59 -13.18 -1.67
N LEU A 571 -7.38 -12.47 -2.49
CA LEU A 571 -7.45 -12.72 -3.94
C LEU A 571 -6.25 -12.10 -4.67
N ALA A 572 -5.93 -10.83 -4.37
CA ALA A 572 -4.96 -10.04 -5.12
C ALA A 572 -3.70 -9.72 -4.28
N GLU A 573 -2.54 -9.93 -4.88
CA GLU A 573 -1.22 -9.57 -4.37
C GLU A 573 -0.65 -8.42 -5.22
N LEU A 574 -0.10 -7.38 -4.57
CA LEU A 574 0.59 -6.28 -5.25
C LEU A 574 2.10 -6.42 -5.09
N SER A 575 2.83 -6.40 -6.20
CA SER A 575 4.29 -6.39 -6.22
C SER A 575 4.83 -5.39 -7.22
N LEU A 576 6.05 -4.91 -6.97
CA LEU A 576 6.84 -4.17 -7.93
C LEU A 576 7.65 -5.11 -8.83
N LEU A 577 7.83 -4.70 -10.07
CA LEU A 577 8.63 -5.38 -11.08
C LEU A 577 9.74 -4.45 -11.57
N PRO A 578 11.02 -4.72 -11.23
CA PRO A 578 12.15 -3.93 -11.70
C PRO A 578 12.54 -4.31 -13.15
N LEU A 579 11.56 -4.32 -14.07
CA LEU A 579 11.76 -4.63 -15.48
C LEU A 579 11.85 -3.34 -16.29
N ALA A 580 13.05 -3.05 -16.79
CA ALA A 580 13.25 -1.93 -17.71
C ALA A 580 12.50 -2.19 -19.03
N SER A 581 11.65 -1.25 -19.43
CA SER A 581 10.74 -1.43 -20.57
C SER A 581 11.48 -1.32 -21.90
N ARG A 582 11.20 -2.24 -22.84
CA ARG A 582 11.74 -2.21 -24.21
C ARG A 582 10.58 -2.06 -25.19
N PRO A 583 10.63 -1.10 -26.14
CA PRO A 583 9.57 -0.89 -27.14
C PRO A 583 9.60 -1.94 -28.25
N ALA A 584 9.62 -3.23 -27.89
CA ALA A 584 9.80 -4.38 -28.78
C ALA A 584 8.49 -5.14 -29.05
N GLY A 585 7.34 -4.46 -28.89
CA GLY A 585 6.01 -4.99 -29.17
C GLY A 585 5.76 -6.38 -28.60
N VAL A 586 5.42 -7.35 -29.46
CA VAL A 586 5.11 -8.73 -29.08
C VAL A 586 6.26 -9.42 -28.33
N ARG A 587 7.52 -9.18 -28.70
CA ARG A 587 8.67 -9.79 -27.99
C ARG A 587 8.74 -9.33 -26.53
N ALA A 588 8.38 -8.08 -26.24
CA ALA A 588 8.32 -7.58 -24.86
C ALA A 588 7.21 -8.27 -24.06
N VAL A 589 6.04 -8.51 -24.66
CA VAL A 589 4.92 -9.24 -24.02
C VAL A 589 5.31 -10.69 -23.72
N LEU A 590 5.95 -11.38 -24.66
CA LEU A 590 6.42 -12.76 -24.46
C LEU A 590 7.51 -12.82 -23.37
N TRP A 591 8.37 -11.81 -23.29
CA TRP A 591 9.37 -11.70 -22.24
C TRP A 591 8.73 -11.50 -20.86
N GLN A 592 7.76 -10.60 -20.76
CA GLN A 592 6.96 -10.38 -19.55
C GLN A 592 6.26 -11.66 -19.09
N ALA A 593 5.73 -12.48 -20.01
CA ALA A 593 5.11 -13.75 -19.69
C ALA A 593 6.11 -14.78 -19.10
N ILE A 594 7.34 -14.84 -19.62
CA ILE A 594 8.42 -15.66 -19.02
C ILE A 594 8.74 -15.17 -17.60
N VAL A 595 8.86 -13.85 -17.42
CA VAL A 595 9.09 -13.26 -16.09
C VAL A 595 7.94 -13.61 -15.14
N ALA A 596 6.69 -13.40 -15.55
CA ALA A 596 5.50 -13.75 -14.77
C ALA A 596 5.46 -15.24 -14.41
N ARG A 597 5.83 -16.13 -15.35
CA ARG A 597 6.01 -17.56 -15.05
C ARG A 597 7.02 -17.76 -13.94
N ASN A 598 8.17 -17.10 -14.00
CA ASN A 598 9.19 -17.20 -12.95
C ASN A 598 8.70 -16.70 -11.59
N TYR A 599 7.77 -15.74 -11.54
CA TYR A 599 7.06 -15.32 -10.32
C TYR A 599 5.96 -16.29 -9.86
N GLY A 600 5.65 -17.35 -10.62
CA GLY A 600 4.66 -18.37 -10.24
C GLY A 600 3.30 -18.20 -10.92
N CYS A 601 3.17 -17.35 -11.93
CA CYS A 601 1.91 -17.11 -12.62
C CYS A 601 1.68 -18.10 -13.75
N SER A 602 0.52 -18.76 -13.75
CA SER A 602 0.09 -19.72 -14.77
C SER A 602 -0.67 -19.08 -15.91
N HIS A 603 -1.22 -17.87 -15.70
CA HIS A 603 -1.88 -17.07 -16.73
C HIS A 603 -1.28 -15.68 -16.78
N PHE A 604 -1.39 -15.04 -17.94
CA PHE A 604 -0.87 -13.70 -18.16
C PHE A 604 -1.87 -12.89 -18.98
N ILE A 605 -2.27 -11.73 -18.45
CA ILE A 605 -3.17 -10.81 -19.15
C ILE A 605 -2.35 -9.96 -20.13
N ILE A 606 -2.81 -9.93 -21.38
CA ILE A 606 -2.25 -9.13 -22.47
C ILE A 606 -3.16 -7.92 -22.72
N GLY A 607 -2.60 -6.72 -22.54
CA GLY A 607 -3.32 -5.45 -22.76
C GLY A 607 -3.99 -4.91 -21.49
N GLY A 608 -4.99 -4.04 -21.66
CA GLY A 608 -5.71 -3.39 -20.55
C GLY A 608 -5.02 -2.16 -19.96
N ASP A 609 -3.82 -1.86 -20.46
CA ASP A 609 -3.04 -0.70 -20.06
C ASP A 609 -3.59 0.59 -20.68
N ALA A 610 -4.02 1.52 -19.83
CA ALA A 610 -4.67 2.76 -20.23
C ALA A 610 -3.64 3.79 -20.70
N GLY A 611 -3.07 3.58 -21.90
CA GLY A 611 -2.33 4.62 -22.60
C GLY A 611 -3.21 5.86 -22.83
N ALA A 612 -2.60 7.04 -22.92
CA ALA A 612 -3.28 8.32 -23.08
C ALA A 612 -4.13 8.41 -24.37
N GLY A 613 -5.36 7.87 -24.34
CA GLY A 613 -6.36 8.00 -25.40
C GLY A 613 -6.82 6.64 -25.92
N GLU A 614 -8.12 6.38 -25.75
CA GLU A 614 -8.87 5.14 -26.02
C GLU A 614 -8.33 3.93 -25.22
N MET A 615 -9.20 3.27 -24.47
CA MET A 615 -8.88 2.01 -23.77
C MET A 615 -8.35 1.03 -24.81
N ARG A 616 -7.01 0.93 -24.96
CA ARG A 616 -6.37 0.06 -25.93
C ARG A 616 -6.91 -1.34 -25.71
N ARG A 617 -7.54 -1.90 -26.74
CA ARG A 617 -7.91 -3.31 -26.75
C ARG A 617 -6.63 -4.11 -26.56
N GLY A 618 -6.70 -5.27 -25.91
CA GLY A 618 -5.61 -6.26 -25.99
C GLY A 618 -5.28 -6.61 -27.43
N SER A 619 -6.23 -6.49 -28.37
CA SER A 619 -6.01 -6.61 -29.82
C SER A 619 -5.21 -5.46 -30.44
N ASP A 620 -5.24 -4.25 -29.86
CA ASP A 620 -4.52 -3.08 -30.39
C ASP A 620 -3.04 -3.09 -29.94
N ALA A 621 -2.73 -3.81 -28.87
CA ALA A 621 -1.36 -4.19 -28.53
C ALA A 621 -0.80 -5.25 -29.50
N LEU A 622 -1.65 -5.90 -30.31
CA LEU A 622 -1.34 -7.08 -31.11
C LEU A 622 -1.49 -6.88 -32.65
N ALA A 623 -1.83 -5.69 -33.18
CA ALA A 623 -1.83 -5.43 -34.63
C ALA A 623 -1.68 -3.93 -34.98
N PRO A 624 -1.00 -3.55 -36.11
CA PRO A 624 -0.89 -4.33 -37.36
C PRO A 624 0.55 -4.58 -37.85
N GLY A 625 0.86 -5.84 -38.21
CA GLY A 625 2.03 -6.16 -39.02
C GLY A 625 2.58 -7.59 -38.89
N GLN A 626 2.42 -8.22 -37.73
CA GLN A 626 2.85 -9.61 -37.52
C GLN A 626 1.80 -10.37 -36.71
N ILE A 627 1.06 -11.24 -37.40
CA ILE A 627 0.37 -12.34 -36.74
C ILE A 627 1.45 -13.38 -36.43
N LEU A 628 2.23 -13.14 -35.37
CA LEU A 628 2.98 -14.22 -34.74
C LEU A 628 1.94 -15.19 -34.15
N PRO A 629 2.15 -16.51 -34.21
CA PRO A 629 1.26 -17.48 -33.58
C PRO A 629 1.43 -17.39 -32.05
N LEU A 630 0.84 -16.36 -31.44
CA LEU A 630 0.96 -16.09 -29.99
C LEU A 630 0.63 -17.34 -29.17
N ALA A 631 -0.38 -18.10 -29.58
CA ALA A 631 -0.75 -19.36 -28.94
C ALA A 631 0.43 -20.36 -28.89
N GLU A 632 1.21 -20.49 -29.98
CA GLU A 632 2.37 -21.39 -30.02
C GLU A 632 3.50 -20.90 -29.10
N HIS A 633 3.76 -19.59 -29.07
CA HIS A 633 4.79 -19.01 -28.21
C HIS A 633 4.40 -19.08 -26.73
N PHE A 634 3.16 -18.78 -26.37
CA PHE A 634 2.65 -18.94 -25.01
C PHE A 634 2.64 -20.40 -24.57
N ALA A 635 2.32 -21.34 -25.48
CA ALA A 635 2.47 -22.76 -25.23
C ALA A 635 3.94 -23.16 -24.97
N ALA A 636 4.90 -22.60 -25.73
CA ALA A 636 6.32 -22.80 -25.47
C ALA A 636 6.77 -22.24 -24.11
N ILE A 637 6.20 -21.11 -23.69
CA ILE A 637 6.41 -20.51 -22.36
C ILE A 637 5.68 -21.30 -21.27
N GLY A 638 4.63 -22.07 -21.60
CA GLY A 638 3.82 -22.81 -20.63
C GLY A 638 2.87 -21.94 -19.80
N VAL A 639 2.55 -20.72 -20.27
CA VAL A 639 1.62 -19.78 -19.62
C VAL A 639 0.39 -19.60 -20.51
N GLU A 640 -0.78 -19.55 -19.90
CA GLU A 640 -2.03 -19.29 -20.63
C GLU A 640 -2.22 -17.78 -20.84
N ALA A 641 -2.41 -17.38 -22.09
CA ALA A 641 -2.64 -15.99 -22.47
C ALA A 641 -4.12 -15.60 -22.31
N ILE A 642 -4.37 -14.48 -21.65
CA ILE A 642 -5.72 -13.91 -21.50
C ILE A 642 -5.72 -12.52 -22.13
N VAL A 643 -6.50 -12.31 -23.19
CA VAL A 643 -6.54 -11.03 -23.90
C VAL A 643 -7.53 -10.10 -23.21
N PHE A 644 -7.10 -8.90 -22.83
CA PHE A 644 -7.98 -7.89 -22.27
C PHE A 644 -8.91 -7.33 -23.36
N PRO A 645 -10.24 -7.49 -23.27
CA PRO A 645 -11.17 -7.01 -24.29
C PRO A 645 -11.45 -5.52 -24.12
N ARG A 646 -12.14 -4.90 -25.09
CA ARG A 646 -12.66 -3.55 -24.87
C ARG A 646 -13.75 -3.59 -23.81
N MET A 647 -13.47 -3.02 -22.64
CA MET A 647 -14.45 -2.95 -21.56
C MET A 647 -15.32 -1.70 -21.75
N VAL A 648 -16.64 -1.86 -21.59
CA VAL A 648 -17.61 -0.75 -21.60
C VAL A 648 -18.46 -0.82 -20.35
N TYR A 649 -18.86 0.34 -19.82
CA TYR A 649 -19.84 0.39 -18.74
C TYR A 649 -21.24 0.35 -19.34
N ALA A 650 -22.09 -0.59 -18.93
CA ALA A 650 -23.49 -0.68 -19.32
C ALA A 650 -24.35 -0.02 -18.23
N PRO A 651 -24.82 1.24 -18.42
CA PRO A 651 -25.51 1.98 -17.35
C PRO A 651 -26.78 1.28 -16.86
N ASP A 652 -27.52 0.67 -17.80
CA ASP A 652 -28.78 -0.04 -17.49
C ASP A 652 -28.56 -1.30 -16.63
N LEU A 653 -27.36 -1.88 -16.69
CA LEU A 653 -26.97 -3.07 -15.93
C LEU A 653 -26.09 -2.73 -14.72
N ALA A 654 -25.68 -1.46 -14.57
CA ALA A 654 -24.76 -0.98 -13.55
C ALA A 654 -23.45 -1.79 -13.42
N GLN A 655 -22.91 -2.28 -14.54
CA GLN A 655 -21.71 -3.13 -14.54
C GLN A 655 -20.81 -2.89 -15.76
N TYR A 656 -19.56 -3.34 -15.65
CA TYR A 656 -18.64 -3.44 -16.78
C TYR A 656 -18.74 -4.80 -17.45
N LEU A 657 -18.71 -4.78 -18.79
CA LEU A 657 -18.65 -5.98 -19.62
C LEU A 657 -17.68 -5.76 -20.79
N PRO A 658 -17.13 -6.83 -21.36
CA PRO A 658 -16.60 -6.80 -22.72
C PRO A 658 -17.64 -6.24 -23.69
N GLU A 659 -17.25 -5.35 -24.59
CA GLU A 659 -18.13 -4.69 -25.58
C GLU A 659 -18.90 -5.72 -26.43
N GLU A 660 -18.28 -6.87 -26.73
CA GLU A 660 -18.89 -7.99 -27.45
C GLU A 660 -20.02 -8.71 -26.69
N TYR A 661 -20.08 -8.57 -25.37
CA TYR A 661 -21.14 -9.14 -24.53
C TYR A 661 -22.24 -8.11 -24.19
N LEU A 662 -22.17 -6.90 -24.75
CA LEU A 662 -23.22 -5.90 -24.59
C LEU A 662 -24.48 -6.33 -25.38
N PRO A 663 -25.65 -6.52 -24.73
CA PRO A 663 -26.88 -6.88 -25.43
C PRO A 663 -27.28 -5.85 -26.49
N ALA A 664 -27.81 -6.33 -27.62
CA ALA A 664 -28.22 -5.47 -28.72
C ALA A 664 -29.25 -4.42 -28.27
N GLY A 665 -28.95 -3.14 -28.56
CA GLY A 665 -29.82 -2.01 -28.22
C GLY A 665 -29.60 -1.40 -26.84
N GLN A 666 -28.68 -1.93 -26.01
CA GLN A 666 -28.33 -1.30 -24.73
C GLN A 666 -27.34 -0.14 -24.90
N ALA A 667 -27.44 0.86 -24.02
CA ALA A 667 -26.50 1.97 -23.97
C ALA A 667 -25.17 1.54 -23.36
N SER A 668 -24.07 2.16 -23.81
CA SER A 668 -22.76 2.02 -23.19
C SER A 668 -22.15 3.38 -22.89
N ALA A 669 -21.30 3.42 -21.87
CA ALA A 669 -20.54 4.60 -21.50
C ALA A 669 -19.04 4.27 -21.41
N VAL A 670 -18.22 5.23 -21.84
CA VAL A 670 -16.77 5.19 -21.81
C VAL A 670 -16.26 6.57 -21.39
N LEU A 671 -15.35 6.61 -20.42
CA LEU A 671 -14.61 7.83 -20.09
C LEU A 671 -13.26 7.79 -20.79
N SER A 672 -13.02 8.71 -21.72
CA SER A 672 -11.73 8.79 -22.41
C SER A 672 -10.65 9.36 -21.49
N ALA A 673 -9.38 9.04 -21.75
CA ALA A 673 -8.28 9.65 -21.01
C ALA A 673 -8.19 11.17 -21.20
N GLN A 674 -8.70 11.71 -22.32
CA GLN A 674 -8.78 13.15 -22.54
C GLN A 674 -9.87 13.78 -21.67
N ASP A 675 -11.06 13.16 -21.63
CA ASP A 675 -12.17 13.62 -20.78
C ASP A 675 -11.78 13.52 -19.29
N LEU A 676 -11.21 12.41 -18.84
CA LEU A 676 -10.69 12.28 -17.48
C LEU A 676 -9.67 13.39 -17.13
N ARG A 677 -8.72 13.68 -18.03
CA ARG A 677 -7.74 14.76 -17.83
C ARG A 677 -8.42 16.13 -17.75
N GLN A 678 -9.42 16.38 -18.58
CA GLN A 678 -10.17 17.63 -18.57
C GLN A 678 -10.95 17.79 -17.26
N ARG A 679 -11.64 16.75 -16.80
CA ARG A 679 -12.36 16.75 -15.51
C ARG A 679 -11.43 16.97 -14.33
N LEU A 680 -10.26 16.32 -14.32
CA LEU A 680 -9.22 16.53 -13.29
C LEU A 680 -8.69 17.98 -13.30
N ASP A 681 -8.52 18.58 -14.49
CA ASP A 681 -8.06 19.95 -14.65
C ASP A 681 -9.11 20.96 -14.16
N ASP A 682 -10.35 20.81 -14.59
CA ASP A 682 -11.41 21.80 -14.38
C ASP A 682 -11.98 21.71 -12.96
N GLY A 683 -12.11 20.49 -12.41
CA GLY A 683 -12.68 20.24 -11.08
C GLY A 683 -14.16 20.64 -10.95
N ARG A 684 -14.84 20.94 -12.07
CA ARG A 684 -16.24 21.38 -12.14
C ARG A 684 -17.22 20.24 -12.39
N GLU A 685 -16.75 19.18 -13.07
CA GLU A 685 -17.52 17.97 -13.32
C GLU A 685 -16.91 16.81 -12.53
N ASP A 686 -17.75 16.11 -11.77
CA ASP A 686 -17.31 14.93 -11.04
C ASP A 686 -16.86 13.83 -12.01
N ILE A 687 -15.78 13.14 -11.62
CA ILE A 687 -15.38 11.90 -12.29
C ILE A 687 -16.39 10.83 -11.87
N PRO A 688 -17.13 10.21 -12.81
CA PRO A 688 -18.18 9.28 -12.45
C PRO A 688 -17.64 8.09 -11.65
N HIS A 689 -18.36 7.66 -10.60
CA HIS A 689 -17.97 6.51 -9.77
C HIS A 689 -17.88 5.19 -10.54
N TRP A 690 -18.58 5.10 -11.68
CA TRP A 690 -18.41 3.97 -12.59
C TRP A 690 -17.08 4.05 -13.35
N ALA A 691 -16.49 5.23 -13.57
CA ALA A 691 -15.21 5.34 -14.27
C ALA A 691 -14.02 5.03 -13.35
N SER A 692 -14.01 5.54 -12.11
CA SER A 692 -12.91 5.31 -11.17
C SER A 692 -13.36 5.40 -9.70
N PHE A 693 -12.48 4.95 -8.80
CA PHE A 693 -12.70 4.96 -7.36
C PHE A 693 -12.37 6.33 -6.76
N PRO A 694 -13.14 6.82 -5.77
CA PRO A 694 -12.89 8.12 -5.13
C PRO A 694 -11.46 8.30 -4.61
N GLU A 695 -10.88 7.24 -4.05
CA GLU A 695 -9.54 7.20 -3.45
C GLU A 695 -8.46 7.28 -4.53
N VAL A 696 -8.68 6.61 -5.67
CA VAL A 696 -7.82 6.72 -6.86
C VAL A 696 -7.90 8.13 -7.43
N VAL A 697 -9.09 8.71 -7.53
CA VAL A 697 -9.30 10.10 -7.97
C VAL A 697 -8.62 11.10 -7.02
N ALA A 698 -8.67 10.87 -5.71
CA ALA A 698 -8.00 11.70 -4.72
C ALA A 698 -6.47 11.68 -4.90
N GLU A 699 -5.87 10.51 -5.15
CA GLU A 699 -4.44 10.42 -5.47
C GLU A 699 -4.09 11.10 -6.79
N LEU A 700 -4.94 11.00 -7.81
CA LEU A 700 -4.78 11.71 -9.08
C LEU A 700 -4.79 13.23 -8.90
N HIS A 701 -5.68 13.76 -8.05
CA HIS A 701 -5.70 15.19 -7.73
C HIS A 701 -4.44 15.66 -6.97
N LYS A 702 -3.75 14.79 -6.22
CA LYS A 702 -2.46 15.15 -5.61
C LYS A 702 -1.35 15.31 -6.65
N LEU A 703 -1.34 14.44 -7.67
CA LEU A 703 -0.39 14.53 -8.78
C LEU A 703 -0.72 15.71 -9.71
N ARG A 704 -2.01 15.90 -9.96
CA ARG A 704 -2.54 16.88 -10.91
C ARG A 704 -3.67 17.67 -10.24
N PRO A 705 -3.33 18.69 -9.42
CA PRO A 705 -4.33 19.54 -8.77
C PRO A 705 -5.23 20.23 -9.79
N MET A 706 -6.41 20.67 -9.39
CA MET A 706 -7.29 21.48 -10.25
C MET A 706 -6.55 22.76 -10.70
N ARG A 707 -6.84 23.31 -11.89
CA ARG A 707 -6.15 24.53 -12.40
C ARG A 707 -6.18 25.68 -11.39
N MET A 708 -7.29 25.82 -10.67
CA MET A 708 -7.50 26.77 -9.57
C MET A 708 -6.49 26.65 -8.41
N GLN A 709 -5.91 25.47 -8.23
CA GLN A 709 -4.94 25.14 -7.18
C GLN A 709 -3.51 25.03 -7.72
N ARG A 710 -3.31 25.05 -9.05
CA ARG A 710 -1.98 25.01 -9.65
C ARG A 710 -1.26 26.35 -9.51
N GLY A 711 0.06 26.29 -9.48
CA GLY A 711 0.86 27.48 -9.63
C GLY A 711 0.78 28.02 -11.06
N PHE A 712 1.06 29.30 -11.21
CA PHE A 712 1.22 29.92 -12.50
C PHE A 712 2.18 31.11 -12.44
N THR A 713 2.77 31.43 -13.58
CA THR A 713 3.64 32.59 -13.74
C THR A 713 2.98 33.62 -14.67
N VAL A 714 2.89 34.87 -14.19
CA VAL A 714 2.58 36.04 -15.01
C VAL A 714 3.90 36.70 -15.40
N PHE A 715 4.24 36.60 -16.68
CA PHE A 715 5.53 37.04 -17.21
C PHE A 715 5.36 38.32 -18.04
N PHE A 716 5.68 39.46 -17.44
CA PHE A 716 5.67 40.73 -18.14
C PHE A 716 6.90 40.90 -19.04
N THR A 717 6.69 41.46 -20.23
CA THR A 717 7.75 41.85 -21.17
C THR A 717 7.42 43.19 -21.81
N GLY A 718 8.43 44.00 -22.13
CA GLY A 718 8.23 45.35 -22.66
C GLY A 718 9.44 46.25 -22.46
N LEU A 719 9.45 47.40 -23.14
CA LEU A 719 10.51 48.39 -23.06
C LEU A 719 10.73 48.93 -21.63
N SER A 720 11.93 49.43 -21.33
CA SER A 720 12.18 50.17 -20.07
C SER A 720 11.22 51.37 -20.00
N GLY A 721 10.67 51.71 -18.84
CA GLY A 721 9.69 52.81 -18.73
C GLY A 721 8.27 52.49 -19.23
N ALA A 722 8.02 51.30 -19.78
CA ALA A 722 6.70 50.90 -20.30
C ALA A 722 5.61 50.71 -19.24
N GLY A 723 5.94 50.70 -17.95
CA GLY A 723 4.99 50.50 -16.84
C GLY A 723 4.96 49.10 -16.21
N LYS A 724 5.86 48.19 -16.60
CA LYS A 724 5.90 46.80 -16.09
C LYS A 724 5.94 46.70 -14.57
N THR A 725 6.90 47.38 -13.91
CA THR A 725 7.06 47.34 -12.45
C THR A 725 5.78 47.81 -11.74
N THR A 726 5.19 48.91 -12.20
CA THR A 726 3.92 49.44 -11.67
C THR A 726 2.77 48.45 -11.81
N LEU A 727 2.59 47.85 -13.00
CA LEU A 727 1.55 46.84 -13.22
C LEU A 727 1.80 45.58 -12.40
N SER A 728 3.06 45.13 -12.28
CA SER A 728 3.41 43.93 -11.52
C SER A 728 3.16 44.07 -10.03
N GLN A 729 3.42 45.25 -9.44
CA GLN A 729 3.14 45.56 -8.03
C GLN A 729 1.63 45.69 -7.78
N ALA A 730 0.90 46.33 -8.69
CA ALA A 730 -0.55 46.43 -8.58
C ALA A 730 -1.23 45.05 -8.71
N LEU A 731 -0.73 44.21 -9.62
CA LEU A 731 -1.18 42.83 -9.77
C LEU A 731 -0.84 41.99 -8.54
N ASP A 732 0.35 42.13 -7.96
CA ASP A 732 0.77 41.45 -6.73
C ASP A 732 -0.24 41.66 -5.60
N LEU A 733 -0.56 42.92 -5.30
CA LEU A 733 -1.59 43.28 -4.32
C LEU A 733 -2.96 42.71 -4.69
N LYS A 734 -3.35 42.77 -5.96
CA LYS A 734 -4.65 42.26 -6.41
C LYS A 734 -4.76 40.74 -6.28
N LEU A 735 -3.69 40.00 -6.56
CA LEU A 735 -3.66 38.54 -6.41
C LEU A 735 -3.64 38.11 -4.93
N MET A 736 -2.98 38.88 -4.06
CA MET A 736 -3.06 38.69 -2.61
C MET A 736 -4.48 38.97 -2.07
N GLU A 737 -5.22 39.91 -2.66
CA GLU A 737 -6.62 40.18 -2.31
C GLU A 737 -7.55 39.04 -2.78
N LEU A 738 -7.34 38.52 -3.99
CA LEU A 738 -8.23 37.55 -4.63
C LEU A 738 -7.97 36.09 -4.22
N THR A 739 -6.78 35.77 -3.68
CA THR A 739 -6.39 34.37 -3.43
C THR A 739 -5.64 34.20 -2.13
N GLY A 740 -5.76 33.02 -1.52
CA GLY A 740 -4.93 32.62 -0.38
C GLY A 740 -3.57 32.00 -0.76
N ARG A 741 -3.20 31.98 -2.06
CA ARG A 741 -1.93 31.38 -2.51
C ARG A 741 -0.77 32.36 -2.33
N PRO A 742 0.43 31.89 -1.99
CA PRO A 742 1.60 32.74 -1.89
C PRO A 742 1.96 33.32 -3.27
N VAL A 743 2.17 34.63 -3.32
CA VAL A 743 2.60 35.36 -4.51
C VAL A 743 4.05 35.79 -4.32
N THR A 744 4.88 35.54 -5.33
CA THR A 744 6.29 35.96 -5.36
C THR A 744 6.53 36.91 -6.52
N LEU A 745 6.92 38.15 -6.21
CA LEU A 745 7.30 39.14 -7.20
C LEU A 745 8.81 39.08 -7.50
N LEU A 746 9.15 38.63 -8.70
CA LEU A 746 10.50 38.62 -9.26
C LEU A 746 10.72 39.86 -10.15
N ASP A 747 10.97 41.00 -9.51
CA ASP A 747 11.35 42.24 -10.22
C ASP A 747 12.81 42.15 -10.71
N GLY A 748 13.08 42.73 -11.88
CA GLY A 748 14.38 42.69 -12.54
C GLY A 748 15.51 43.31 -11.71
N ASP A 749 15.22 44.28 -10.84
CA ASP A 749 16.20 44.89 -9.94
C ASP A 749 16.55 43.95 -8.75
N VAL A 750 15.57 43.24 -8.20
CA VAL A 750 15.75 42.26 -7.11
C VAL A 750 16.53 41.06 -7.61
N VAL A 751 16.14 40.52 -8.78
CA VAL A 751 16.84 39.39 -9.41
C VAL A 751 18.27 39.76 -9.80
N ARG A 752 18.51 40.98 -10.31
CA ARG A 752 19.87 41.44 -10.61
C ARG A 752 20.77 41.53 -9.39
N THR A 753 20.21 41.91 -8.25
CA THR A 753 20.98 42.08 -7.01
C THR A 753 21.35 40.73 -6.37
N LEU A 754 20.42 39.78 -6.36
CA LEU A 754 20.57 38.52 -5.62
C LEU A 754 21.09 37.34 -6.47
N LEU A 755 20.73 37.27 -7.75
CA LEU A 755 20.88 36.07 -8.57
C LEU A 755 21.77 36.28 -9.81
N SER A 756 22.07 37.53 -10.14
CA SER A 756 22.82 37.92 -11.34
C SER A 756 23.90 38.96 -11.05
N SER A 757 24.36 39.04 -9.79
CA SER A 757 25.51 39.86 -9.43
C SER A 757 26.74 39.37 -10.21
N GLY A 758 27.33 40.25 -11.02
CA GLY A 758 28.48 39.93 -11.90
C GLY A 758 28.14 39.70 -13.39
N LEU A 759 26.87 39.63 -13.79
CA LEU A 759 26.49 39.59 -15.21
C LEU A 759 26.57 40.99 -15.85
N SER A 760 27.09 41.06 -17.08
CA SER A 760 27.15 42.32 -17.84
C SER A 760 25.82 42.61 -18.57
N PHE A 761 25.85 43.53 -19.54
CA PHE A 761 24.70 43.86 -20.38
C PHE A 761 24.75 43.16 -21.75
N SER A 762 25.65 42.21 -21.96
CA SER A 762 25.74 41.46 -23.23
C SER A 762 24.46 40.66 -23.52
N LYS A 763 24.25 40.30 -24.79
CA LYS A 763 23.13 39.42 -25.21
C LYS A 763 23.10 38.11 -24.41
N ALA A 764 24.24 37.45 -24.26
CA ALA A 764 24.36 36.17 -23.55
C ALA A 764 24.03 36.31 -22.05
N ASP A 765 24.49 37.38 -21.41
CA ASP A 765 24.20 37.64 -20.00
C ASP A 765 22.73 37.97 -19.75
N ARG A 766 22.09 38.69 -20.68
CA ARG A 766 20.63 38.93 -20.63
C ARG A 766 19.86 37.63 -20.77
N ASP A 767 20.21 36.80 -21.75
CA ASP A 767 19.58 35.50 -21.96
C ASP A 767 19.68 34.63 -20.69
N LEU A 768 20.89 34.51 -20.12
CA LEU A 768 21.12 33.76 -18.90
C LEU A 768 20.33 34.31 -17.70
N ASN A 769 20.25 35.64 -17.54
CA ASN A 769 19.47 36.26 -16.48
C ASN A 769 17.97 35.91 -16.59
N ILE A 770 17.40 35.93 -17.79
CA ILE A 770 15.99 35.57 -18.01
C ILE A 770 15.77 34.07 -17.80
N ARG A 771 16.68 33.21 -18.25
CA ARG A 771 16.60 31.76 -18.01
C ARG A 771 16.66 31.42 -16.52
N ARG A 772 17.51 32.09 -15.74
CA ARG A 772 17.58 31.94 -14.27
C ARG A 772 16.28 32.35 -13.59
N MET A 773 15.71 33.50 -14.00
CA MET A 773 14.40 33.95 -13.51
C MET A 773 13.31 32.94 -13.87
N GLY A 774 13.32 32.43 -15.10
CA GLY A 774 12.41 31.39 -15.58
C GLY A 774 12.50 30.09 -14.77
N PHE A 775 13.72 29.64 -14.44
CA PHE A 775 13.93 28.46 -13.60
C PHE A 775 13.31 28.61 -12.21
N ILE A 776 13.56 29.74 -11.54
CA ILE A 776 12.99 30.02 -10.22
C ILE A 776 11.46 30.12 -10.29
N ALA A 777 10.94 30.82 -11.30
CA ALA A 777 9.50 30.92 -11.53
C ALA A 777 8.86 29.55 -11.79
N GLY A 778 9.55 28.68 -12.54
CA GLY A 778 9.15 27.30 -12.79
C GLY A 778 9.08 26.47 -11.51
N GLU A 779 10.10 26.54 -10.67
CA GLU A 779 10.11 25.83 -9.38
C GLU A 779 9.01 26.32 -8.43
N ILE A 780 8.76 27.63 -8.35
CA ILE A 780 7.65 28.18 -7.56
C ILE A 780 6.30 27.72 -8.12
N THR A 781 6.15 27.76 -9.45
CA THR A 781 4.94 27.31 -10.17
C THR A 781 4.66 25.84 -9.89
N ARG A 782 5.69 24.99 -9.96
CA ARG A 782 5.63 23.56 -9.65
C ARG A 782 5.09 23.27 -8.25
N HIS A 783 5.40 24.12 -7.28
CA HIS A 783 4.95 23.97 -5.89
C HIS A 783 3.66 24.72 -5.58
N GLY A 784 2.85 25.07 -6.59
CA GLY A 784 1.53 25.69 -6.41
C GLY A 784 1.56 27.20 -6.16
N GLY A 785 2.74 27.83 -6.20
CA GLY A 785 2.90 29.27 -5.98
C GLY A 785 2.56 30.09 -7.22
N ILE A 786 2.25 31.37 -6.98
CA ILE A 786 2.05 32.35 -8.04
C ILE A 786 3.35 33.16 -8.19
N THR A 787 3.87 33.25 -9.41
CA THR A 787 5.04 34.08 -9.69
C THR A 787 4.66 35.25 -10.59
N ILE A 788 5.14 36.45 -10.28
CA ILE A 788 5.05 37.62 -11.15
C ILE A 788 6.46 38.02 -11.56
N CYS A 789 6.77 37.95 -12.85
CA CYS A 789 8.09 38.32 -13.39
C CYS A 789 7.98 39.63 -14.17
N ALA A 790 8.83 40.63 -13.89
CA ALA A 790 8.82 41.91 -14.60
C ALA A 790 10.11 42.29 -15.38
N PRO A 791 10.76 41.37 -16.12
CA PRO A 791 11.97 41.70 -16.88
C PRO A 791 11.67 42.49 -18.17
N ILE A 792 12.74 42.99 -18.82
CA ILE A 792 12.64 43.50 -20.20
C ILE A 792 12.47 42.34 -21.21
N ALA A 793 13.22 41.25 -21.01
CA ALA A 793 13.21 40.03 -21.83
C ALA A 793 13.10 40.27 -23.35
N PRO A 794 14.09 40.92 -23.99
CA PRO A 794 13.94 41.45 -25.35
C PRO A 794 13.85 40.40 -26.46
N TYR A 795 14.38 39.19 -26.27
CA TYR A 795 14.47 38.17 -27.32
C TYR A 795 13.35 37.14 -27.21
N ARG A 796 12.68 36.82 -28.32
CA ARG A 796 11.56 35.86 -28.32
C ARG A 796 11.99 34.44 -27.97
N GLU A 797 13.13 34.00 -28.50
CA GLU A 797 13.68 32.66 -28.26
C GLU A 797 13.84 32.36 -26.76
N THR A 798 14.38 33.33 -26.01
CA THR A 798 14.54 33.23 -24.56
C THR A 798 13.19 33.13 -23.85
N ARG A 799 12.19 33.93 -24.26
CA ARG A 799 10.86 33.90 -23.65
C ARG A 799 10.14 32.59 -23.94
N GLN A 800 10.30 32.03 -25.14
CA GLN A 800 9.78 30.71 -25.49
C GLN A 800 10.41 29.62 -24.64
N ALA A 801 11.74 29.63 -24.47
CA ALA A 801 12.42 28.66 -23.60
C ALA A 801 11.93 28.72 -22.13
N VAL A 802 11.64 29.91 -21.62
CA VAL A 802 11.05 30.09 -20.28
C VAL A 802 9.60 29.61 -20.23
N ARG A 803 8.80 29.90 -21.27
CA ARG A 803 7.43 29.38 -21.40
C ARG A 803 7.43 27.86 -21.38
N ASP A 804 8.26 27.20 -22.17
CA ASP A 804 8.35 25.75 -22.27
C ASP A 804 8.73 25.13 -20.90
N MET A 805 9.72 25.71 -20.22
CA MET A 805 10.16 25.28 -18.89
C MET A 805 9.07 25.37 -17.81
N ILE A 806 8.25 26.44 -17.84
CA ILE A 806 7.20 26.65 -16.84
C ILE A 806 5.95 25.83 -17.17
N SER A 807 5.63 25.68 -18.45
CA SER A 807 4.41 25.01 -18.94
C SER A 807 4.43 23.50 -18.68
N GLU A 808 5.61 22.92 -18.40
CA GLU A 808 5.76 21.57 -17.89
C GLU A 808 5.04 21.37 -16.54
N TRP A 809 5.01 22.40 -15.69
CA TRP A 809 4.56 22.31 -14.30
C TRP A 809 3.25 23.06 -14.00
N GLY A 810 2.95 24.14 -14.72
CA GLY A 810 1.77 24.96 -14.45
C GLY A 810 1.48 25.99 -15.54
N GLY A 811 0.72 27.04 -15.19
CA GLY A 811 0.30 28.07 -16.14
C GLY A 811 1.41 29.07 -16.45
N PHE A 812 1.54 29.47 -17.72
CA PHE A 812 2.40 30.59 -18.13
C PHE A 812 1.57 31.62 -18.90
N PHE A 813 1.61 32.87 -18.45
CA PHE A 813 0.84 33.98 -19.01
C PHE A 813 1.78 35.13 -19.38
N GLU A 814 2.05 35.32 -20.66
CA GLU A 814 2.87 36.40 -21.18
C GLU A 814 2.06 37.69 -21.30
N VAL A 815 2.47 38.71 -20.55
CA VAL A 815 1.87 40.04 -20.56
C VAL A 815 2.78 40.98 -21.32
N HIS A 816 2.41 41.31 -22.55
CA HIS A 816 3.11 42.29 -23.36
C HIS A 816 2.68 43.71 -22.98
N VAL A 817 3.58 44.46 -22.35
CA VAL A 817 3.39 45.88 -22.08
C VAL A 817 3.87 46.69 -23.29
N SER A 818 2.97 46.83 -24.27
CA SER A 818 3.22 47.33 -25.63
C SER A 818 3.27 48.86 -25.71
N THR A 819 3.61 49.55 -24.63
CA THR A 819 3.74 51.01 -24.58
C THR A 819 4.81 51.48 -25.57
N SER A 820 4.50 52.51 -26.37
CA SER A 820 5.41 52.99 -27.43
C SER A 820 6.75 53.48 -26.87
N LEU A 821 7.80 53.44 -27.70
CA LEU A 821 9.14 53.90 -27.32
C LEU A 821 9.13 55.38 -26.94
N GLU A 822 8.38 56.21 -27.66
CA GLU A 822 8.28 57.66 -27.41
C GLU A 822 7.72 57.94 -26.02
N VAL A 823 6.66 57.23 -25.62
CA VAL A 823 6.07 57.34 -24.28
C VAL A 823 7.04 56.83 -23.21
N CYS A 824 7.76 55.75 -23.49
CA CYS A 824 8.77 55.20 -22.58
C CYS A 824 9.94 56.17 -22.35
N GLU A 825 10.45 56.78 -23.42
CA GLU A 825 11.53 57.78 -23.38
C GLU A 825 11.07 59.06 -22.66
N ALA A 826 9.83 59.51 -22.89
CA ALA A 826 9.29 60.68 -22.20
C ALA A 826 9.17 60.49 -20.67
N ARG A 827 8.91 59.25 -20.22
CA ARG A 827 8.80 58.92 -18.79
C ARG A 827 10.16 58.72 -18.10
N ASP A 828 11.16 58.20 -18.82
CA ASP A 828 12.51 57.76 -18.40
C ASP A 828 12.84 57.86 -16.88
N PRO A 829 12.19 57.04 -16.01
CA PRO A 829 12.24 57.24 -14.57
C PRO A 829 13.62 56.95 -13.95
N LYS A 830 14.47 56.21 -14.68
CA LYS A 830 15.82 55.80 -14.25
C LYS A 830 16.93 56.56 -15.00
N GLY A 831 16.57 57.50 -15.88
CA GLY A 831 17.52 58.24 -16.74
C GLY A 831 18.31 57.34 -17.69
N LEU A 832 17.79 56.15 -18.03
CA LEU A 832 18.51 55.14 -18.80
C LEU A 832 18.49 55.46 -20.30
N TYR A 833 17.37 55.99 -20.81
CA TYR A 833 17.29 56.43 -22.20
C TYR A 833 18.18 57.65 -22.44
N ALA A 834 18.19 58.62 -21.52
CA ALA A 834 19.10 59.76 -21.59
C ALA A 834 20.58 59.32 -21.64
N LYS A 835 20.98 58.37 -20.79
CA LYS A 835 22.34 57.80 -20.77
C LYS A 835 22.67 56.98 -22.03
N ALA A 836 21.71 56.24 -22.57
CA ALA A 836 21.88 55.48 -23.82
C ALA A 836 22.05 56.43 -25.02
N ARG A 837 21.23 57.48 -25.14
CA ARG A 837 21.33 58.50 -26.19
C ARG A 837 22.63 59.30 -26.09
N ALA A 838 23.18 59.48 -24.88
CA ALA A 838 24.50 60.08 -24.65
C ALA A 838 25.68 59.11 -24.90
N GLY A 839 25.44 57.86 -25.31
CA GLY A 839 26.48 56.87 -25.60
C GLY A 839 27.16 56.24 -24.37
N ILE A 840 26.65 56.51 -23.16
CA ILE A 840 27.19 55.99 -21.89
C ILE A 840 26.83 54.51 -21.72
N ILE A 841 25.62 54.10 -22.15
CA ILE A 841 25.19 52.70 -22.21
C ILE A 841 25.24 52.25 -23.67
N LYS A 842 26.26 51.46 -24.03
CA LYS A 842 26.54 51.09 -25.42
C LYS A 842 25.46 50.21 -26.05
N GLU A 843 24.93 49.26 -25.30
CA GLU A 843 23.91 48.30 -25.76
C GLU A 843 22.63 48.46 -24.95
N PHE A 844 21.67 49.26 -25.42
CA PHE A 844 20.41 49.51 -24.72
C PHE A 844 19.21 49.10 -25.56
N THR A 845 18.33 48.27 -24.98
CA THR A 845 17.15 47.74 -25.64
C THR A 845 16.20 48.87 -26.07
N GLY A 846 15.82 48.88 -27.35
CA GLY A 846 14.97 49.91 -27.96
C GLY A 846 15.73 51.12 -28.51
N VAL A 847 17.06 51.21 -28.33
CA VAL A 847 17.92 52.25 -28.90
C VAL A 847 19.03 51.67 -29.77
N SER A 848 19.87 50.78 -29.22
CA SER A 848 20.97 50.13 -29.95
C SER A 848 20.89 48.60 -30.01
N ASP A 849 20.03 47.97 -29.21
CA ASP A 849 19.70 46.53 -29.26
C ASP A 849 18.19 46.35 -29.50
N PRO A 850 17.73 45.45 -30.40
CA PRO A 850 16.31 45.32 -30.71
C PRO A 850 15.47 44.79 -29.54
N TYR A 851 14.21 45.21 -29.51
CA TYR A 851 13.15 44.56 -28.73
C TYR A 851 12.25 43.76 -29.67
N GLU A 852 12.24 42.44 -29.54
CA GLU A 852 11.39 41.57 -30.34
C GLU A 852 10.04 41.41 -29.65
N ALA A 853 9.03 42.15 -30.13
CA ALA A 853 7.67 42.05 -29.61
C ALA A 853 7.14 40.60 -29.69
N PRO A 854 6.43 40.12 -28.67
CA PRO A 854 5.81 38.79 -28.70
C PRO A 854 4.71 38.69 -29.74
N HIS A 855 4.63 37.54 -30.41
CA HIS A 855 3.63 37.30 -31.46
C HIS A 855 2.25 36.95 -30.90
N ASN A 856 2.22 36.08 -29.88
CA ASN A 856 0.99 35.55 -29.30
C ASN A 856 1.00 35.70 -27.76
N PRO A 857 1.07 36.92 -27.21
CA PRO A 857 0.96 37.10 -25.77
C PRO A 857 -0.48 36.81 -25.30
N GLU A 858 -0.65 36.22 -24.13
CA GLU A 858 -1.97 36.02 -23.51
C GLU A 858 -2.69 37.36 -23.24
N VAL A 859 -1.92 38.43 -22.95
CA VAL A 859 -2.44 39.78 -22.76
C VAL A 859 -1.50 40.83 -23.36
N SER A 860 -2.04 41.78 -24.12
CA SER A 860 -1.30 42.97 -24.61
C SER A 860 -1.91 44.27 -24.08
N ILE A 861 -1.10 45.10 -23.42
CA ILE A 861 -1.52 46.33 -22.74
C ILE A 861 -0.64 47.51 -23.18
N ASN A 862 -1.27 48.57 -23.70
CA ASN A 862 -0.62 49.86 -23.91
C ASN A 862 -0.92 50.79 -22.72
N THR A 863 0.07 51.07 -21.87
CA THR A 863 -0.11 51.96 -20.71
C THR A 863 -0.10 53.45 -21.06
N GLY A 864 0.06 53.79 -22.34
CA GLY A 864 -0.22 55.13 -22.85
C GLY A 864 -1.72 55.41 -22.94
N ASP A 865 -2.52 54.37 -23.17
CA ASP A 865 -3.96 54.49 -23.46
C ASP A 865 -4.83 54.00 -22.30
N VAL A 866 -4.29 53.11 -21.46
CA VAL A 866 -5.04 52.38 -20.43
C VAL A 866 -4.47 52.66 -19.03
N GLY A 867 -5.36 52.89 -18.06
CA GLY A 867 -5.00 53.06 -16.65
C GLY A 867 -4.56 51.77 -15.96
N VAL A 868 -3.88 51.86 -14.82
CA VAL A 868 -3.34 50.70 -14.08
C VAL A 868 -4.45 49.73 -13.64
N GLU A 869 -5.56 50.24 -13.12
CA GLU A 869 -6.67 49.41 -12.64
C GLU A 869 -7.30 48.59 -13.77
N GLU A 870 -7.58 49.22 -14.92
CA GLU A 870 -8.12 48.54 -16.10
C GLU A 870 -7.14 47.51 -16.64
N ALA A 871 -5.85 47.84 -16.70
CA ALA A 871 -4.81 46.91 -17.12
C ALA A 871 -4.72 45.66 -16.22
N VAL A 872 -4.75 45.84 -14.89
CA VAL A 872 -4.76 44.72 -13.93
C VAL A 872 -6.05 43.90 -14.06
N ALA A 873 -7.21 44.55 -14.22
CA ALA A 873 -8.49 43.86 -14.41
C ALA A 873 -8.48 42.96 -15.65
N ARG A 874 -7.86 43.41 -16.76
CA ARG A 874 -7.70 42.59 -17.97
C ARG A 874 -6.84 41.35 -17.72
N ILE A 875 -5.74 41.48 -16.98
CA ILE A 875 -4.88 40.34 -16.62
C ILE A 875 -5.64 39.35 -15.75
N VAL A 876 -6.33 39.83 -14.71
CA VAL A 876 -7.14 39.01 -13.81
C VAL A 876 -8.24 38.27 -14.59
N HIS A 877 -8.93 38.94 -15.50
CA HIS A 877 -9.96 38.32 -16.33
C HIS A 877 -9.41 37.18 -17.19
N THR A 878 -8.24 37.35 -17.81
CA THR A 878 -7.57 36.28 -18.56
C THR A 878 -7.24 35.08 -17.68
N LEU A 879 -6.76 35.31 -16.45
CA LEU A 879 -6.47 34.25 -15.49
C LEU A 879 -7.73 33.51 -15.03
N GLN A 880 -8.85 34.22 -14.83
CA GLN A 880 -10.16 33.63 -14.53
C GLN A 880 -10.69 32.79 -15.69
N ALA A 881 -10.63 33.32 -16.92
CA ALA A 881 -11.06 32.61 -18.12
C ALA A 881 -10.26 31.32 -18.35
N ALA A 882 -8.97 31.32 -17.99
CA ALA A 882 -8.09 30.15 -18.04
C ALA A 882 -8.30 29.16 -16.87
N GLY A 883 -9.14 29.50 -15.88
CA GLY A 883 -9.45 28.65 -14.72
C GLY A 883 -8.38 28.62 -13.63
N TYR A 884 -7.48 29.61 -13.59
CA TYR A 884 -6.46 29.75 -12.54
C TYR A 884 -6.90 30.67 -11.40
N LEU A 885 -7.98 31.44 -11.59
CA LEU A 885 -8.63 32.28 -10.58
C LEU A 885 -10.15 32.06 -10.61
N ALA A 886 -10.80 32.32 -9.47
CA ALA A 886 -12.21 32.04 -9.23
C ALA A 886 -13.11 33.02 -9.98
#